data_AF-A0A516WYG3-F1
#
_entry.id   AF-A0A516WYG3-F1
#
_cell.length_a   1.000
_cell.length_b   1.000
_cell.length_c   1.000
_cell.angle_alpha   90.00
_cell.angle_beta   90.00
_cell.angle_gamma   90.00
#
_symmetry.space_group_name_H-M   'P 1'
#
loop_
_entity.id
_entity.type
_entity.pdbx_description
1 polymer ?
#
loop_
_entity_poly.entity_id
_entity_poly.type
_entity_poly.pdbx_seq_one_letter_code
_entity_poly.pdbx_strand_id
1 'polypeptide(L)'
;MSEGALTALQQWRQRLIDDGRLRPGVVKDTHLQQIVRSNRRTAEEIEPMLPRQAKMFVDDVVAVLSATPTATTGRASEPTAPAAPAPPVAAPAPGSEHLVSLRTEDFCEFLHADSDHPVGPVTISTEPTGGHLLEWEPLLAQSGQTVLYRVVSGENHRAYKPEAGRLVGVTRGTLLVDTEPPAAAVRHLQVWCHVGRDERDAVRRQPVLIAEGQILSPVTDVVVMEDEGAVIGQWSAWPTVSTVRVLRIPLDGSVRVDNDQRHRILADQANLGGFVDRDARRGQRYLYRAICEVEVDGHTRLSAVAQAEIAVSAVLEEVEDLHVTTHGDSDNLRFDLQWTPPGIGAVVLYRTESAPRAGLDGAVLAADALELSGGLPGSARLVHPAVEGENGTHRMTDVSWPRGWVRAYFTPVTALDGQVQVGRTFIATRPLPPLRDVRIVERCSEQVLTFPWPEGAASVSVYLSAPEISAEHATEQRPMAEISRSTYDRDGGLHLPEPLPPRGCSVHVVPVAYTAGERIVGIPATVEYPGLLRIEYRLETKRAPTGNAATAVIRLASELELPTAPPFVVVFNAGRLPLSARDGEPLEVRGEGQTTAGARSFHPRGLRKEFGQPWTADVTGKVGFLRVFADVRPETNRTLALIDPPVDQLRLLDLPPGPVE
;
A
#
# COMPACT_ATOMS: atom_id res chain seq x y z
N MET A 1 -34.59 -10.00 -18.35
CA MET A 1 -36.06 -9.78 -18.26
C MET A 1 -36.46 -8.67 -17.25
N SER A 2 -35.59 -8.16 -16.38
CA SER A 2 -35.92 -7.20 -15.31
C SER A 2 -35.43 -5.76 -15.52
N GLU A 3 -34.50 -5.52 -16.45
CA GLU A 3 -33.80 -4.23 -16.57
C GLU A 3 -34.69 -3.10 -17.12
N GLY A 4 -35.49 -3.38 -18.15
CA GLY A 4 -36.39 -2.36 -18.74
C GLY A 4 -37.50 -1.88 -17.81
N ALA A 5 -38.05 -2.76 -16.98
CA ALA A 5 -39.05 -2.38 -15.98
C ALA A 5 -38.45 -1.54 -14.85
N LEU A 6 -37.21 -1.84 -14.45
CA LEU A 6 -36.49 -1.04 -13.45
C LEU A 6 -36.18 0.37 -13.99
N THR A 7 -35.70 0.48 -15.23
CA THR A 7 -35.43 1.77 -15.88
C THR A 7 -36.70 2.61 -16.02
N ALA A 8 -37.84 1.99 -16.40
CA ALA A 8 -39.12 2.69 -16.51
C ALA A 8 -39.61 3.23 -15.16
N LEU A 9 -39.43 2.46 -14.08
CA LEU A 9 -39.74 2.91 -12.72
C LEU A 9 -38.80 4.00 -12.21
N GLN A 10 -37.50 3.95 -12.53
CA GLN A 10 -36.56 5.01 -12.21
C GLN A 10 -36.92 6.32 -12.93
N GLN A 11 -37.30 6.26 -14.22
CA GLN A 11 -37.74 7.41 -15.00
C GLN A 11 -39.09 7.97 -14.51
N TRP A 12 -40.03 7.12 -14.10
CA TRP A 12 -41.26 7.55 -13.45
C TRP A 12 -40.98 8.30 -12.15
N ARG A 13 -40.13 7.75 -11.28
CA ARG A 13 -39.74 8.40 -10.03
C ARG A 13 -39.09 9.77 -10.30
N GLN A 14 -38.16 9.83 -11.25
CA GLN A 14 -37.46 11.08 -11.57
C GLN A 14 -38.44 12.16 -12.03
N ARG A 15 -39.41 11.82 -12.90
CA ARG A 15 -40.47 12.76 -13.31
C ARG A 15 -41.30 13.29 -12.15
N LEU A 16 -41.69 12.43 -11.20
CA LEU A 16 -42.43 12.89 -10.01
C LEU A 16 -41.61 13.80 -9.09
N ILE A 17 -40.28 13.60 -9.04
CA ILE A 17 -39.38 14.47 -8.29
C ILE A 17 -39.25 15.83 -8.99
N ASP A 18 -39.06 15.83 -10.31
CA ASP A 18 -38.92 17.04 -11.12
C ASP A 18 -40.21 17.88 -11.11
N ASP A 19 -41.38 17.23 -11.10
CA ASP A 19 -42.70 17.86 -10.98
C ASP A 19 -43.05 18.29 -9.53
N GLY A 20 -42.17 18.06 -8.56
CA GLY A 20 -42.38 18.40 -7.14
C GLY A 20 -43.47 17.57 -6.43
N ARG A 21 -43.97 16.52 -7.07
CA ARG A 21 -45.03 15.63 -6.56
C ARG A 21 -44.49 14.55 -5.61
N LEU A 22 -43.19 14.26 -5.67
CA LEU A 22 -42.49 13.32 -4.80
C LEU A 22 -41.19 13.95 -4.28
N ARG A 23 -40.93 13.88 -2.97
CA ARG A 23 -39.65 14.38 -2.43
C ARG A 23 -38.48 13.45 -2.82
N PRO A 24 -37.30 13.99 -3.15
CA PRO A 24 -36.10 13.19 -3.34
C PRO A 24 -35.84 12.25 -2.15
N GLY A 25 -35.51 10.99 -2.43
CA GLY A 25 -35.16 10.00 -1.39
C GLY A 25 -36.33 9.23 -0.75
N VAL A 26 -37.59 9.59 -1.04
CA VAL A 26 -38.76 8.84 -0.54
C VAL A 26 -38.86 7.44 -1.16
N VAL A 27 -38.74 7.34 -2.48
CA VAL A 27 -38.70 6.04 -3.19
C VAL A 27 -37.26 5.74 -3.61
N LYS A 28 -36.58 4.89 -2.86
CA LYS A 28 -35.21 4.43 -3.17
C LYS A 28 -35.19 3.37 -4.27
N ASP A 29 -34.05 3.21 -4.93
CA ASP A 29 -33.82 2.16 -5.95
C ASP A 29 -34.07 0.76 -5.40
N THR A 30 -33.77 0.53 -4.13
CA THR A 30 -34.04 -0.75 -3.45
C THR A 30 -35.53 -1.13 -3.49
N HIS A 31 -36.44 -0.17 -3.32
CA HIS A 31 -37.89 -0.43 -3.40
C HIS A 31 -38.30 -0.78 -4.84
N LEU A 32 -37.75 -0.07 -5.84
CA LEU A 32 -38.04 -0.33 -7.25
C LEU A 32 -37.52 -1.71 -7.69
N GLN A 33 -36.29 -2.05 -7.29
CA GLN A 33 -35.70 -3.37 -7.52
C GLN A 33 -36.51 -4.48 -6.84
N GLN A 34 -36.99 -4.26 -5.62
CA GLN A 34 -37.83 -5.22 -4.91
C GLN A 34 -39.16 -5.47 -5.64
N ILE A 35 -39.81 -4.41 -6.14
CA ILE A 35 -41.05 -4.51 -6.93
C ILE A 35 -40.82 -5.29 -8.24
N VAL A 36 -39.71 -5.03 -8.94
CA VAL A 36 -39.37 -5.75 -10.16
C VAL A 36 -39.03 -7.22 -9.89
N ARG A 37 -38.32 -7.51 -8.80
CA ARG A 37 -37.93 -8.88 -8.40
C ARG A 37 -39.11 -9.73 -7.93
N SER A 38 -40.12 -9.12 -7.29
CA SER A 38 -41.28 -9.86 -6.78
C SER A 38 -42.29 -10.27 -7.86
N ASN A 39 -42.15 -9.72 -9.08
CA ASN A 39 -43.04 -9.92 -10.24
C ASN A 39 -44.53 -9.68 -9.95
N ARG A 40 -44.84 -8.88 -8.93
CA ARG A 40 -46.20 -8.45 -8.55
C ARG A 40 -46.72 -7.42 -9.55
N ARG A 41 -48.01 -7.48 -9.87
CA ARG A 41 -48.60 -6.69 -10.99
C ARG A 41 -49.89 -5.96 -10.65
N THR A 42 -50.45 -6.16 -9.47
CA THR A 42 -51.68 -5.48 -9.03
C THR A 42 -51.38 -4.41 -7.98
N ALA A 43 -52.28 -3.42 -7.84
CA ALA A 43 -52.13 -2.35 -6.86
C ALA A 43 -52.07 -2.89 -5.43
N GLU A 44 -52.92 -3.87 -5.09
CA GLU A 44 -52.97 -4.51 -3.77
C GLU A 44 -51.66 -5.22 -3.40
N GLU A 45 -50.97 -5.80 -4.39
CA GLU A 45 -49.69 -6.50 -4.18
C GLU A 45 -48.50 -5.55 -4.04
N ILE A 46 -48.54 -4.40 -4.72
CA ILE A 46 -47.43 -3.44 -4.82
C ILE A 46 -47.49 -2.38 -3.71
N GLU A 47 -48.68 -1.97 -3.29
CA GLU A 47 -48.88 -0.98 -2.22
C GLU A 47 -48.07 -1.26 -0.92
N PRO A 48 -48.01 -2.50 -0.38
CA PRO A 48 -47.23 -2.78 0.82
C PRO A 48 -45.71 -2.67 0.62
N MET A 49 -45.23 -2.65 -0.63
CA MET A 49 -43.81 -2.52 -0.98
C MET A 49 -43.37 -1.05 -1.12
N LEU A 50 -44.33 -0.12 -1.12
CA LEU A 50 -44.08 1.29 -1.22
C LEU A 50 -44.05 1.96 0.18
N PRO A 51 -43.12 2.90 0.41
CA PRO A 51 -43.14 3.76 1.59
C PRO A 51 -44.48 4.50 1.72
N ARG A 52 -44.92 4.77 2.96
CA ARG A 52 -46.24 5.36 3.27
C ARG A 52 -46.59 6.60 2.44
N GLN A 53 -45.60 7.44 2.13
CA GLN A 53 -45.77 8.68 1.36
C GLN A 53 -45.88 8.45 -0.17
N ALA A 54 -45.46 7.28 -0.66
CA ALA A 54 -45.49 6.90 -2.08
C ALA A 54 -46.68 5.99 -2.43
N LYS A 55 -47.42 5.49 -1.44
CA LYS A 55 -48.60 4.61 -1.64
C LYS A 55 -49.69 5.23 -2.51
N MET A 56 -49.86 6.55 -2.45
CA MET A 56 -50.84 7.27 -3.28
C MET A 56 -50.55 7.18 -4.79
N PHE A 57 -49.34 6.76 -5.17
CA PHE A 57 -48.94 6.57 -6.57
C PHE A 57 -48.87 5.09 -6.98
N VAL A 58 -49.48 4.19 -6.21
CA VAL A 58 -49.46 2.75 -6.52
C VAL A 58 -50.05 2.46 -7.89
N ASP A 59 -51.11 3.17 -8.29
CA ASP A 59 -51.74 3.03 -9.60
C ASP A 59 -50.81 3.52 -10.73
N ASP A 60 -50.00 4.54 -10.48
CA ASP A 60 -48.98 5.01 -11.43
C ASP A 60 -47.87 3.96 -11.59
N VAL A 61 -47.46 3.30 -10.51
CA VAL A 61 -46.46 2.21 -10.53
C VAL A 61 -46.99 1.01 -11.30
N VAL A 62 -48.25 0.62 -11.07
CA VAL A 62 -48.93 -0.42 -11.85
C VAL A 62 -48.98 -0.03 -13.33
N ALA A 63 -49.39 1.20 -13.63
CA ALA A 63 -49.45 1.72 -15.00
C ALA A 63 -48.07 1.70 -15.68
N VAL A 64 -46.99 2.05 -14.98
CA VAL A 64 -45.62 1.97 -15.52
C VAL A 64 -45.22 0.51 -15.78
N LEU A 65 -45.54 -0.41 -14.87
CA LEU A 65 -45.25 -1.84 -15.02
C LEU A 65 -46.10 -2.52 -16.10
N SER A 66 -47.29 -2.01 -16.38
CA SER A 66 -48.16 -2.46 -17.48
C SER A 66 -47.83 -1.79 -18.82
N ALA A 67 -47.36 -0.54 -18.80
CA ALA A 67 -46.94 0.21 -19.99
C ALA A 67 -45.52 -0.15 -20.44
N THR A 68 -44.72 -0.80 -19.58
CA THR A 68 -43.48 -1.45 -19.99
C THR A 68 -43.86 -2.72 -20.75
N PRO A 69 -43.68 -2.80 -22.08
CA PRO A 69 -44.08 -3.96 -22.82
C PRO A 69 -43.21 -5.15 -22.42
N THR A 70 -43.79 -6.18 -21.81
CA THR A 70 -43.27 -7.54 -21.98
C THR A 70 -43.25 -7.78 -23.48
N ALA A 71 -42.09 -8.10 -24.05
CA ALA A 71 -41.97 -8.34 -25.48
C ALA A 71 -42.97 -9.44 -25.90
N THR A 72 -44.10 -9.02 -26.47
CA THR A 72 -44.93 -9.79 -27.38
C THR A 72 -45.54 -8.76 -28.33
N THR A 73 -44.94 -8.70 -29.52
CA THR A 73 -45.51 -8.32 -30.81
C THR A 73 -46.78 -7.44 -30.80
N GLY A 74 -46.59 -6.18 -31.21
CA GLY A 74 -47.68 -5.24 -31.46
C GLY A 74 -48.62 -5.66 -32.59
N ARG A 75 -49.84 -5.13 -32.55
CA ARG A 75 -50.82 -5.17 -33.64
C ARG A 75 -51.23 -3.74 -33.99
N ALA A 76 -50.90 -3.29 -35.19
CA ALA A 76 -51.58 -2.22 -35.90
C ALA A 76 -52.06 -2.78 -37.25
N SER A 77 -53.24 -2.31 -37.66
CA SER A 77 -54.18 -2.93 -38.59
C SER A 77 -53.68 -3.13 -40.04
N GLU A 78 -54.27 -4.15 -40.67
CA GLU A 78 -53.98 -4.77 -41.98
C GLU A 78 -53.84 -3.83 -43.17
N PRO A 79 -52.90 -4.16 -44.07
CA PRO A 79 -53.33 -4.61 -45.40
C PRO A 79 -52.59 -5.89 -45.85
N THR A 80 -53.38 -6.86 -46.32
CA THR A 80 -53.04 -8.02 -47.18
C THR A 80 -51.83 -8.86 -46.78
N ALA A 81 -52.12 -10.08 -46.31
CA ALA A 81 -51.20 -11.14 -45.90
C ALA A 81 -49.97 -11.32 -46.81
N PRO A 82 -48.79 -11.45 -46.18
CA PRO A 82 -48.04 -12.69 -46.23
C PRO A 82 -48.02 -13.31 -44.82
N ALA A 83 -48.34 -14.60 -44.73
CA ALA A 83 -48.33 -15.37 -43.50
C ALA A 83 -47.03 -15.13 -42.70
N ALA A 84 -47.16 -14.74 -41.43
CA ALA A 84 -46.05 -14.74 -40.49
C ALA A 84 -45.50 -16.18 -40.36
N PRO A 85 -44.17 -16.38 -40.26
CA PRO A 85 -43.59 -17.70 -40.09
C PRO A 85 -44.09 -18.30 -38.77
N ALA A 86 -44.50 -19.57 -38.81
CA ALA A 86 -44.76 -20.36 -37.62
C ALA A 86 -43.56 -20.31 -36.64
N PRO A 87 -43.77 -20.50 -35.33
CA PRO A 87 -42.65 -20.76 -34.40
C PRO A 87 -41.73 -21.83 -35.02
N PRO A 88 -40.40 -21.75 -34.84
CA PRO A 88 -39.53 -22.81 -35.35
C PRO A 88 -40.06 -24.11 -34.77
N VAL A 89 -40.55 -24.97 -35.65
CA VAL A 89 -40.91 -26.34 -35.31
C VAL A 89 -39.67 -26.89 -34.62
N ALA A 90 -39.77 -27.19 -33.32
CA ALA A 90 -38.70 -27.87 -32.61
C ALA A 90 -38.30 -29.04 -33.51
N ALA A 91 -37.03 -29.08 -33.91
CA ALA A 91 -36.56 -30.16 -34.77
C ALA A 91 -36.98 -31.47 -34.08
N PRO A 92 -37.65 -32.38 -34.79
CA PRO A 92 -38.08 -33.64 -34.20
C PRO A 92 -36.87 -34.31 -33.54
N ALA A 93 -37.05 -34.80 -32.31
CA ALA A 93 -35.98 -35.48 -31.59
C ALA A 93 -35.41 -36.60 -32.50
N PRO A 94 -34.09 -36.81 -32.51
CA PRO A 94 -33.48 -37.85 -33.35
C PRO A 94 -34.21 -39.20 -33.22
N GLY A 95 -34.61 -39.77 -34.36
CA GLY A 95 -35.28 -41.07 -34.43
C GLY A 95 -36.75 -41.08 -33.99
N SER A 96 -37.35 -39.92 -33.72
CA SER A 96 -38.78 -39.81 -33.39
C SER A 96 -39.71 -40.30 -34.51
N GLU A 97 -39.26 -40.26 -35.77
CA GLU A 97 -39.95 -40.83 -36.93
C GLU A 97 -40.05 -42.37 -36.90
N HIS A 98 -39.19 -43.02 -36.12
CA HIS A 98 -39.16 -44.47 -35.97
C HIS A 98 -39.89 -44.96 -34.71
N LEU A 99 -40.33 -44.04 -33.84
CA LEU A 99 -41.09 -44.39 -32.64
C LEU A 99 -42.42 -45.05 -33.00
N VAL A 100 -42.78 -46.04 -32.19
CA VAL A 100 -44.03 -46.78 -32.30
C VAL A 100 -44.81 -46.57 -31.02
N SER A 101 -46.10 -46.25 -31.14
CA SER A 101 -47.01 -46.07 -30.01
C SER A 101 -47.45 -47.42 -29.43
N LEU A 102 -46.51 -48.15 -28.84
CA LEU A 102 -46.71 -49.41 -28.11
C LEU A 102 -46.37 -49.23 -26.64
N ARG A 103 -47.10 -49.93 -25.77
CA ARG A 103 -46.93 -49.96 -24.32
C ARG A 103 -46.37 -51.31 -23.88
N THR A 104 -45.90 -51.37 -22.64
CA THR A 104 -45.43 -52.63 -22.03
C THR A 104 -46.46 -53.76 -22.13
N GLU A 105 -47.74 -53.45 -21.99
CA GLU A 105 -48.86 -54.42 -22.03
C GLU A 105 -49.14 -55.01 -23.42
N ASP A 106 -48.63 -54.39 -24.49
CA ASP A 106 -48.82 -54.89 -25.86
C ASP A 106 -47.91 -56.08 -26.19
N PHE A 107 -46.86 -56.30 -25.39
CA PHE A 107 -45.87 -57.36 -25.59
C PHE A 107 -46.22 -58.63 -24.81
N CYS A 108 -45.82 -59.79 -25.34
CA CYS A 108 -45.91 -61.05 -24.59
C CYS A 108 -45.03 -61.01 -23.34
N GLU A 109 -45.44 -61.74 -22.30
CA GLU A 109 -44.62 -61.92 -21.10
C GLU A 109 -43.31 -62.64 -21.45
N PHE A 110 -42.21 -62.21 -20.83
CA PHE A 110 -40.91 -62.83 -21.06
C PHE A 110 -40.83 -64.17 -20.32
N LEU A 111 -40.53 -65.23 -21.07
CA LEU A 111 -40.52 -66.61 -20.57
C LEU A 111 -39.15 -67.04 -20.03
N HIS A 112 -38.21 -66.11 -19.81
CA HIS A 112 -36.87 -66.40 -19.30
C HIS A 112 -36.09 -67.43 -20.14
N ALA A 113 -36.28 -67.41 -21.46
CA ALA A 113 -35.49 -68.24 -22.36
C ALA A 113 -34.05 -67.73 -22.44
N ASP A 114 -33.08 -68.63 -22.31
CA ASP A 114 -31.68 -68.32 -22.57
C ASP A 114 -31.52 -67.92 -24.04
N SER A 115 -30.76 -66.86 -24.27
CA SER A 115 -30.40 -66.40 -25.61
C SER A 115 -28.89 -66.43 -25.76
N ASP A 116 -28.40 -67.09 -26.81
CA ASP A 116 -26.98 -67.12 -27.16
C ASP A 116 -26.50 -65.81 -27.83
N HIS A 117 -27.36 -64.79 -27.91
CA HIS A 117 -26.99 -63.51 -28.52
C HIS A 117 -26.07 -62.71 -27.58
N PRO A 118 -24.90 -62.24 -28.06
CA PRO A 118 -24.02 -61.39 -27.26
C PRO A 118 -24.68 -60.03 -27.00
N VAL A 119 -24.71 -59.60 -25.74
CA VAL A 119 -25.24 -58.30 -25.35
C VAL A 119 -24.20 -57.21 -25.65
N GLY A 120 -24.53 -56.27 -26.53
CA GLY A 120 -23.69 -55.12 -26.87
C GLY A 120 -23.86 -53.92 -25.90
N PRO A 121 -23.04 -52.87 -26.05
CA PRO A 121 -23.21 -51.65 -25.29
C PRO A 121 -24.28 -50.72 -25.90
N VAL A 122 -24.96 -49.96 -25.06
CA VAL A 122 -25.67 -48.74 -25.46
C VAL A 122 -24.69 -47.58 -25.42
N THR A 123 -24.47 -46.93 -26.56
CA THR A 123 -23.73 -45.67 -26.63
C THR A 123 -24.64 -44.55 -26.14
N ILE A 124 -24.16 -43.79 -25.16
CA ILE A 124 -24.94 -42.76 -24.48
C ILE A 124 -24.23 -41.42 -24.68
N SER A 125 -24.93 -40.46 -25.27
CA SER A 125 -24.46 -39.09 -25.40
C SER A 125 -25.50 -38.10 -24.90
N THR A 126 -25.08 -36.93 -24.46
CA THR A 126 -25.99 -35.86 -24.03
C THR A 126 -26.61 -35.19 -25.25
N GLU A 127 -27.93 -35.04 -25.26
CA GLU A 127 -28.66 -34.43 -26.36
C GLU A 127 -28.81 -32.90 -26.11
N PRO A 128 -28.57 -32.01 -27.11
CA PRO A 128 -28.58 -30.56 -26.92
C PRO A 128 -29.90 -29.94 -26.43
N THR A 129 -31.03 -30.55 -26.78
CA THR A 129 -32.38 -30.14 -26.36
C THR A 129 -32.79 -30.75 -25.01
N GLY A 130 -31.97 -31.66 -24.45
CA GLY A 130 -32.12 -32.24 -23.12
C GLY A 130 -32.27 -33.76 -23.16
N GLY A 131 -31.77 -34.42 -22.12
CA GLY A 131 -31.81 -35.88 -22.01
C GLY A 131 -30.59 -36.58 -22.62
N HIS A 132 -30.74 -37.86 -22.90
CA HIS A 132 -29.68 -38.75 -23.36
C HIS A 132 -30.07 -39.41 -24.68
N LEU A 133 -29.25 -39.21 -25.71
CA LEU A 133 -29.33 -39.99 -26.95
C LEU A 133 -28.73 -41.37 -26.69
N LEU A 134 -29.52 -42.40 -26.94
CA LEU A 134 -29.20 -43.81 -26.80
C LEU A 134 -29.05 -44.41 -28.19
N GLU A 135 -27.93 -45.07 -28.45
CA GLU A 135 -27.64 -45.73 -29.74
C GLU A 135 -27.14 -47.16 -29.49
N TRP A 136 -27.54 -48.11 -30.34
CA TRP A 136 -27.12 -49.51 -30.24
C TRP A 136 -26.96 -50.17 -31.61
N GLU A 137 -26.24 -51.29 -31.65
CA GLU A 137 -26.08 -52.07 -32.87
C GLU A 137 -27.37 -52.85 -33.20
N PRO A 138 -27.82 -52.87 -34.47
CA PRO A 138 -29.04 -53.58 -34.85
C PRO A 138 -28.87 -55.10 -34.80
N LEU A 139 -29.90 -55.79 -34.33
CA LEU A 139 -30.05 -57.23 -34.57
C LEU A 139 -30.29 -57.50 -36.06
N LEU A 140 -29.49 -58.39 -36.66
CA LEU A 140 -29.67 -58.83 -38.04
C LEU A 140 -30.92 -59.72 -38.17
N ALA A 141 -31.98 -59.18 -38.78
CA ALA A 141 -33.20 -59.92 -39.10
C ALA A 141 -33.24 -60.40 -40.55
N GLN A 142 -34.02 -61.45 -40.83
CA GLN A 142 -34.21 -61.94 -42.19
C GLN A 142 -34.99 -60.92 -43.03
N SER A 143 -34.76 -60.92 -44.34
CA SER A 143 -35.46 -60.03 -45.26
C SER A 143 -36.98 -60.21 -45.14
N GLY A 144 -37.71 -59.09 -44.99
CA GLY A 144 -39.16 -59.08 -44.82
C GLY A 144 -39.65 -59.24 -43.36
N GLN A 145 -38.76 -59.34 -42.39
CA GLN A 145 -39.12 -59.29 -40.96
C GLN A 145 -39.16 -57.85 -40.45
N THR A 146 -40.09 -57.59 -39.52
CA THR A 146 -40.19 -56.36 -38.75
C THR A 146 -39.42 -56.51 -37.45
N VAL A 147 -38.60 -55.51 -37.12
CA VAL A 147 -37.83 -55.44 -35.88
C VAL A 147 -38.37 -54.30 -35.01
N LEU A 148 -38.65 -54.60 -33.76
CA LEU A 148 -39.03 -53.61 -32.74
C LEU A 148 -38.02 -53.65 -31.60
N TYR A 149 -37.45 -52.50 -31.26
CA TYR A 149 -36.60 -52.34 -30.10
C TYR A 149 -37.42 -51.72 -28.97
N ARG A 150 -37.53 -52.46 -27.87
CA ARG A 150 -38.16 -52.05 -26.63
C ARG A 150 -37.05 -51.63 -25.66
N VAL A 151 -36.95 -50.32 -25.42
CA VAL A 151 -35.96 -49.76 -24.50
C VAL A 151 -36.59 -49.63 -23.12
N VAL A 152 -35.98 -50.25 -22.12
CA VAL A 152 -36.45 -50.22 -20.74
C VAL A 152 -35.36 -49.73 -19.80
N SER A 153 -35.77 -49.06 -18.73
CA SER A 153 -34.89 -48.54 -17.70
C SER A 153 -35.20 -49.15 -16.33
N GLY A 154 -34.16 -49.39 -15.54
CA GLY A 154 -34.24 -49.74 -14.12
C GLY A 154 -33.38 -48.80 -13.28
N GLU A 155 -33.91 -48.33 -12.15
CA GLU A 155 -33.20 -47.45 -11.24
C GLU A 155 -32.42 -48.27 -10.21
N ASN A 156 -31.12 -47.99 -10.03
CA ASN A 156 -30.13 -48.71 -9.21
C ASN A 156 -29.85 -50.18 -9.58
N HIS A 157 -30.78 -50.87 -10.24
CA HIS A 157 -30.63 -52.27 -10.63
C HIS A 157 -31.12 -52.48 -12.06
N ARG A 158 -30.50 -53.44 -12.73
CA ARG A 158 -30.95 -53.94 -14.05
C ARG A 158 -32.34 -54.57 -13.90
N ALA A 159 -33.22 -54.32 -14.87
CA ALA A 159 -34.48 -55.05 -14.90
C ALA A 159 -34.20 -56.53 -15.21
N TYR A 160 -34.75 -57.43 -14.39
CA TYR A 160 -34.56 -58.87 -14.57
C TYR A 160 -35.40 -59.45 -15.73
N LYS A 161 -36.39 -58.69 -16.21
CA LYS A 161 -37.19 -58.94 -17.41
C LYS A 161 -37.71 -57.62 -17.98
N PRO A 162 -38.01 -57.51 -19.29
CA PRO A 162 -38.35 -56.24 -19.91
C PRO A 162 -39.59 -55.56 -19.31
N GLU A 163 -40.61 -56.31 -18.91
CA GLU A 163 -41.81 -55.80 -18.26
C GLU A 163 -41.64 -55.40 -16.79
N ALA A 164 -40.53 -55.78 -16.15
CA ALA A 164 -40.18 -55.27 -14.82
C ALA A 164 -39.48 -53.90 -14.88
N GLY A 165 -38.95 -53.53 -16.04
CA GLY A 165 -38.37 -52.21 -16.28
C GLY A 165 -39.44 -51.17 -16.65
N ARG A 166 -39.15 -49.90 -16.38
CA ARG A 166 -39.94 -48.78 -16.90
C ARG A 166 -39.69 -48.66 -18.39
N LEU A 167 -40.75 -48.57 -19.20
CA LEU A 167 -40.62 -48.36 -20.63
C LEU A 167 -40.10 -46.95 -20.91
N VAL A 168 -38.94 -46.83 -21.59
CA VAL A 168 -38.41 -45.56 -22.10
C VAL A 168 -39.06 -45.26 -23.46
N GLY A 169 -39.16 -46.29 -24.31
CA GLY A 169 -39.93 -46.21 -25.56
C GLY A 169 -39.74 -47.43 -26.45
N VAL A 170 -40.49 -47.45 -27.55
CA VAL A 170 -40.42 -48.50 -28.58
C VAL A 170 -40.13 -47.86 -29.93
N THR A 171 -39.14 -48.39 -30.66
CA THR A 171 -38.70 -47.84 -31.94
C THR A 171 -38.38 -48.93 -32.96
N ARG A 172 -38.52 -48.62 -34.24
CA ARG A 172 -38.03 -49.44 -35.36
C ARG A 172 -36.57 -49.12 -35.72
N GLY A 173 -36.05 -48.00 -35.24
CA GLY A 173 -34.68 -47.54 -35.48
C GLY A 173 -33.73 -47.99 -34.38
N THR A 174 -32.45 -47.74 -34.56
CA THR A 174 -31.37 -48.14 -33.63
C THR A 174 -30.97 -47.05 -32.64
N LEU A 175 -31.83 -46.05 -32.46
CA LEU A 175 -31.61 -44.95 -31.56
C LEU A 175 -32.91 -44.43 -30.93
N LEU A 176 -32.79 -43.85 -29.75
CA LEU A 176 -33.90 -43.28 -28.98
C LEU A 176 -33.38 -42.21 -28.00
N VAL A 177 -34.16 -41.17 -27.74
CA VAL A 177 -33.82 -40.14 -26.73
C VAL A 177 -34.57 -40.42 -25.43
N ASP A 178 -33.83 -40.58 -24.32
CA ASP A 178 -34.37 -40.60 -22.96
C ASP A 178 -34.38 -39.18 -22.37
N THR A 179 -35.58 -38.60 -22.23
CA THR A 179 -35.77 -37.24 -21.71
C THR A 179 -36.09 -37.21 -20.21
N GLU A 180 -36.09 -38.36 -19.54
CA GLU A 180 -36.60 -38.46 -18.17
C GLU A 180 -35.55 -37.97 -17.17
N PRO A 181 -35.97 -37.15 -16.18
CA PRO A 181 -35.05 -36.63 -15.19
C PRO A 181 -34.42 -37.77 -14.38
N PRO A 182 -33.19 -37.58 -13.87
CA PRO A 182 -32.56 -38.51 -12.95
C PRO A 182 -33.43 -38.84 -11.74
N ALA A 183 -33.55 -40.13 -11.40
CA ALA A 183 -34.28 -40.61 -10.22
C ALA A 183 -33.43 -41.47 -9.27
N ALA A 184 -32.21 -41.82 -9.67
CA ALA A 184 -31.22 -42.56 -8.89
C ALA A 184 -29.79 -42.24 -9.35
N ALA A 185 -28.77 -42.71 -8.65
CA ALA A 185 -27.37 -42.50 -9.05
C ALA A 185 -27.02 -43.24 -10.35
N VAL A 186 -27.63 -44.42 -10.54
CA VAL A 186 -27.45 -45.27 -11.71
C VAL A 186 -28.80 -45.59 -12.31
N ARG A 187 -29.01 -45.22 -13.56
CA ARG A 187 -30.10 -45.73 -14.38
C ARG A 187 -29.53 -46.77 -15.35
N HIS A 188 -29.95 -48.01 -15.19
CA HIS A 188 -29.62 -49.09 -16.11
C HIS A 188 -30.57 -49.06 -17.30
N LEU A 189 -30.03 -49.18 -18.50
CA LEU A 189 -30.78 -49.26 -19.75
C LEU A 189 -30.59 -50.63 -20.36
N GLN A 190 -31.68 -51.18 -20.91
CA GLN A 190 -31.68 -52.43 -21.66
C GLN A 190 -32.50 -52.27 -22.94
N VAL A 191 -31.98 -52.81 -24.04
CA VAL A 191 -32.64 -52.81 -25.34
C VAL A 191 -33.03 -54.24 -25.68
N TRP A 192 -34.33 -54.50 -25.69
CA TRP A 192 -34.90 -55.80 -26.00
C TRP A 192 -35.46 -55.79 -27.42
N CYS A 193 -35.00 -56.72 -28.25
CA CYS A 193 -35.36 -56.82 -29.65
C CYS A 193 -36.47 -57.86 -29.85
N HIS A 194 -37.54 -57.47 -30.53
CA HIS A 194 -38.63 -58.35 -30.96
C HIS A 194 -38.65 -58.44 -32.49
N VAL A 195 -38.65 -59.66 -33.02
CA VAL A 195 -38.65 -59.91 -34.47
C VAL A 195 -39.90 -60.71 -34.86
N GLY A 196 -40.65 -60.20 -35.83
CA GLY A 196 -41.87 -60.83 -36.34
C GLY A 196 -42.11 -60.53 -37.81
N ARG A 197 -43.19 -61.09 -38.38
CA ARG A 197 -43.59 -60.79 -39.77
C ARG A 197 -44.13 -59.36 -39.93
N ASP A 198 -44.78 -58.87 -38.89
CA ASP A 198 -45.31 -57.52 -38.75
C ASP A 198 -45.22 -57.12 -37.25
N GLU A 199 -45.62 -55.90 -36.90
CA GLU A 199 -45.58 -55.44 -35.51
C GLU A 199 -46.43 -56.28 -34.56
N ARG A 200 -47.62 -56.70 -35.00
CA ARG A 200 -48.53 -57.51 -34.18
C ARG A 200 -47.93 -58.88 -33.89
N ASP A 201 -47.25 -59.47 -34.87
CA ASP A 201 -46.51 -60.72 -34.73
C ASP A 201 -45.28 -60.53 -33.86
N ALA A 202 -44.52 -59.44 -34.04
CA ALA A 202 -43.29 -59.15 -33.29
C ALA A 202 -43.56 -59.00 -31.78
N VAL A 203 -44.59 -58.24 -31.37
CA VAL A 203 -44.93 -58.07 -29.95
C VAL A 203 -45.33 -59.39 -29.27
N ARG A 204 -45.79 -60.40 -30.02
CA ARG A 204 -46.12 -61.75 -29.50
C ARG A 204 -44.94 -62.71 -29.48
N ARG A 205 -43.78 -62.31 -29.99
CA ARG A 205 -42.56 -63.12 -30.04
C ARG A 205 -41.68 -62.80 -28.84
N GLN A 206 -41.03 -63.83 -28.31
CA GLN A 206 -40.10 -63.69 -27.19
C GLN A 206 -38.95 -62.75 -27.59
N PRO A 207 -38.64 -61.74 -26.75
CA PRO A 207 -37.55 -60.82 -27.02
C PRO A 207 -36.17 -61.44 -26.80
N VAL A 208 -35.17 -60.82 -27.43
CA VAL A 208 -33.75 -61.06 -27.17
C VAL A 208 -33.14 -59.77 -26.61
N LEU A 209 -32.39 -59.84 -25.52
CA LEU A 209 -31.61 -58.71 -25.02
C LEU A 209 -30.42 -58.49 -25.96
N ILE A 210 -30.31 -57.31 -26.57
CA ILE A 210 -29.27 -57.03 -27.57
C ILE A 210 -28.28 -55.97 -27.12
N ALA A 211 -28.67 -55.08 -26.21
CA ALA A 211 -27.78 -54.04 -25.70
C ALA A 211 -28.11 -53.60 -24.28
N GLU A 212 -27.11 -53.13 -23.56
CA GLU A 212 -27.24 -52.56 -22.22
C GLU A 212 -26.29 -51.38 -21.98
N GLY A 213 -26.66 -50.48 -21.07
CA GLY A 213 -25.83 -49.34 -20.71
C GLY A 213 -26.24 -48.72 -19.38
N GLN A 214 -25.47 -47.74 -18.91
CA GLN A 214 -25.79 -47.02 -17.67
C GLN A 214 -25.66 -45.50 -17.84
N ILE A 215 -26.65 -44.76 -17.35
CA ILE A 215 -26.56 -43.32 -17.14
C ILE A 215 -26.18 -43.07 -15.68
N LEU A 216 -25.16 -42.26 -15.45
CA LEU A 216 -24.67 -41.90 -14.12
C LEU A 216 -25.04 -40.47 -13.80
N SER A 217 -25.89 -40.32 -12.79
CA SER A 217 -26.50 -39.04 -12.44
C SER A 217 -25.50 -38.15 -11.69
N PRO A 218 -25.38 -36.86 -12.06
CA PRO A 218 -24.63 -35.90 -11.25
C PRO A 218 -25.35 -35.64 -9.92
N VAL A 219 -24.69 -34.90 -9.03
CA VAL A 219 -25.33 -34.33 -7.85
C VAL A 219 -26.47 -33.38 -8.25
N THR A 220 -27.44 -33.21 -7.37
CA THR A 220 -28.62 -32.35 -7.57
C THR A 220 -28.60 -31.16 -6.61
N ASP A 221 -29.46 -30.15 -6.85
CA ASP A 221 -29.60 -28.97 -5.97
C ASP A 221 -28.27 -28.24 -5.68
N VAL A 222 -27.47 -28.07 -6.74
CA VAL A 222 -26.12 -27.51 -6.62
C VAL A 222 -26.18 -26.02 -6.38
N VAL A 223 -25.63 -25.60 -5.24
CA VAL A 223 -25.46 -24.20 -4.86
C VAL A 223 -24.00 -23.99 -4.49
N VAL A 224 -23.37 -22.97 -5.08
CA VAL A 224 -22.01 -22.55 -4.73
C VAL A 224 -22.06 -21.07 -4.42
N MET A 225 -21.57 -20.70 -3.23
CA MET A 225 -21.55 -19.32 -2.75
C MET A 225 -20.17 -19.01 -2.16
N GLU A 226 -19.86 -17.72 -2.06
CA GLU A 226 -18.70 -17.22 -1.33
C GLU A 226 -19.16 -16.64 0.02
N ASP A 227 -18.37 -16.88 1.06
CA ASP A 227 -18.55 -16.36 2.41
C ASP A 227 -17.17 -16.03 3.01
N GLU A 228 -16.91 -14.75 3.28
CA GLU A 228 -15.65 -14.23 3.82
C GLU A 228 -14.37 -14.83 3.20
N GLY A 229 -14.31 -14.93 1.87
CA GLY A 229 -13.18 -15.45 1.10
C GLY A 229 -13.12 -16.98 0.99
N ALA A 230 -13.98 -17.70 1.71
CA ALA A 230 -14.15 -19.14 1.54
C ALA A 230 -15.25 -19.42 0.52
N VAL A 231 -15.08 -20.47 -0.29
CA VAL A 231 -16.11 -20.93 -1.21
C VAL A 231 -16.80 -22.16 -0.61
N ILE A 232 -18.13 -22.09 -0.50
CA ILE A 232 -18.96 -23.14 0.06
C ILE A 232 -19.86 -23.69 -1.04
N GLY A 233 -19.73 -24.99 -1.31
CA GLY A 233 -20.64 -25.70 -2.20
C GLY A 233 -21.56 -26.61 -1.40
N GLN A 234 -22.82 -26.70 -1.82
CA GLN A 234 -23.82 -27.60 -1.28
C GLN A 234 -24.56 -28.28 -2.41
N TRP A 235 -24.95 -29.54 -2.18
CA TRP A 235 -25.72 -30.34 -3.12
C TRP A 235 -26.35 -31.55 -2.42
N SER A 236 -27.20 -32.25 -3.14
CA SER A 236 -27.75 -33.55 -2.75
C SER A 236 -27.16 -34.66 -3.63
N ALA A 237 -26.39 -35.55 -2.99
CA ALA A 237 -25.88 -36.77 -3.60
C ALA A 237 -26.89 -37.92 -3.48
N TRP A 238 -26.87 -38.82 -4.46
CA TRP A 238 -27.73 -40.00 -4.47
C TRP A 238 -27.24 -41.06 -3.45
N PRO A 239 -28.12 -41.90 -2.88
CA PRO A 239 -27.75 -42.85 -1.81
C PRO A 239 -26.62 -43.83 -2.13
N THR A 240 -26.40 -44.19 -3.40
CA THR A 240 -25.36 -45.13 -3.85
C THR A 240 -24.05 -44.45 -4.27
N VAL A 241 -23.95 -43.12 -4.14
CA VAL A 241 -22.71 -42.36 -4.37
C VAL A 241 -21.83 -42.47 -3.14
N SER A 242 -20.59 -42.93 -3.31
CA SER A 242 -19.64 -43.08 -2.21
C SER A 242 -18.77 -41.84 -2.01
N THR A 243 -18.52 -41.08 -3.07
CA THR A 243 -17.69 -39.86 -3.04
C THR A 243 -18.10 -38.90 -4.15
N VAL A 244 -18.01 -37.60 -3.88
CA VAL A 244 -18.10 -36.53 -4.88
C VAL A 244 -16.72 -35.89 -5.02
N ARG A 245 -16.13 -35.95 -6.21
CA ARG A 245 -14.89 -35.25 -6.54
C ARG A 245 -15.18 -33.77 -6.71
N VAL A 246 -14.42 -32.94 -6.03
CA VAL A 246 -14.49 -31.48 -6.14
C VAL A 246 -13.23 -30.98 -6.84
N LEU A 247 -13.40 -30.28 -7.95
CA LEU A 247 -12.31 -29.66 -8.69
C LEU A 247 -12.42 -28.14 -8.57
N ARG A 248 -11.30 -27.46 -8.30
CA ARG A 248 -11.15 -26.00 -8.38
C ARG A 248 -10.29 -25.62 -9.57
N ILE A 249 -10.86 -24.88 -10.51
CA ILE A 249 -10.19 -24.48 -11.75
C ILE A 249 -10.18 -22.95 -11.83
N PRO A 250 -9.01 -22.28 -11.78
CA PRO A 250 -8.93 -20.84 -11.96
C PRO A 250 -9.33 -20.44 -13.39
N LEU A 251 -10.09 -19.35 -13.50
CA LEU A 251 -10.56 -18.79 -14.78
C LEU A 251 -9.76 -17.54 -15.20
N ASP A 252 -8.48 -17.49 -14.84
CA ASP A 252 -7.53 -16.43 -15.22
C ASP A 252 -6.84 -16.70 -16.57
N GLY A 253 -7.18 -17.80 -17.24
CA GLY A 253 -6.59 -18.23 -18.51
C GLY A 253 -5.23 -18.94 -18.37
N SER A 254 -4.74 -19.15 -17.15
CA SER A 254 -3.45 -19.83 -16.89
C SER A 254 -3.52 -21.34 -17.11
N VAL A 255 -4.70 -21.95 -16.99
CA VAL A 255 -4.92 -23.39 -17.11
C VAL A 255 -6.07 -23.71 -18.06
N ARG A 256 -6.01 -24.90 -18.65
CA ARG A 256 -7.10 -25.45 -19.45
C ARG A 256 -8.24 -25.88 -18.52
N VAL A 257 -9.48 -25.59 -18.92
CA VAL A 257 -10.67 -26.08 -18.22
C VAL A 257 -10.91 -27.54 -18.58
N ASP A 258 -10.46 -28.46 -17.74
CA ASP A 258 -10.65 -29.91 -17.87
C ASP A 258 -10.93 -30.57 -16.51
N ASN A 259 -10.87 -31.92 -16.45
CA ASN A 259 -11.11 -32.70 -15.23
C ASN A 259 -9.82 -33.34 -14.70
N ASP A 260 -8.65 -32.72 -14.93
CA ASP A 260 -7.36 -33.22 -14.44
C ASP A 260 -7.36 -33.33 -12.90
N GLN A 261 -6.77 -34.42 -12.40
CA GLN A 261 -6.61 -34.70 -10.96
C GLN A 261 -5.88 -33.57 -10.22
N ARG A 262 -5.04 -32.78 -10.90
CA ARG A 262 -4.34 -31.62 -10.31
C ARG A 262 -5.28 -30.52 -9.83
N HIS A 263 -6.50 -30.45 -10.35
CA HIS A 263 -7.53 -29.51 -9.90
C HIS A 263 -8.30 -30.02 -8.68
N ARG A 264 -8.12 -31.29 -8.28
CA ARG A 264 -8.87 -31.90 -7.19
C ARG A 264 -8.46 -31.29 -5.85
N ILE A 265 -9.46 -30.80 -5.11
CA ILE A 265 -9.32 -30.35 -3.73
C ILE A 265 -10.05 -31.31 -2.78
N LEU A 266 -9.76 -31.22 -1.49
CA LEU A 266 -10.49 -31.95 -0.43
C LEU A 266 -10.60 -33.47 -0.73
N ALA A 267 -9.49 -34.04 -1.18
CA ALA A 267 -9.43 -35.41 -1.69
C ALA A 267 -9.52 -36.48 -0.59
N ASP A 268 -9.33 -36.08 0.66
CA ASP A 268 -9.33 -36.87 1.88
C ASP A 268 -10.74 -37.11 2.47
N GLN A 269 -11.76 -36.49 1.88
CA GLN A 269 -13.15 -36.60 2.33
C GLN A 269 -14.11 -36.96 1.18
N ALA A 270 -15.28 -37.50 1.53
CA ALA A 270 -16.26 -37.99 0.57
C ALA A 270 -17.11 -36.88 -0.09
N ASN A 271 -17.20 -35.68 0.51
CA ASN A 271 -17.94 -34.50 -0.01
C ASN A 271 -19.42 -34.77 -0.39
N LEU A 272 -20.11 -35.71 0.26
CA LEU A 272 -21.45 -36.14 -0.18
C LEU A 272 -22.52 -35.04 -0.10
N GLY A 273 -22.41 -34.10 0.85
CA GLY A 273 -23.35 -32.98 1.00
C GLY A 273 -22.83 -31.63 0.51
N GLY A 274 -21.59 -31.57 0.03
CA GLY A 274 -20.95 -30.29 -0.31
C GLY A 274 -19.48 -30.23 0.07
N PHE A 275 -18.93 -29.01 0.04
CA PHE A 275 -17.53 -28.71 0.37
C PHE A 275 -17.36 -27.31 0.95
N VAL A 276 -16.22 -27.08 1.61
CA VAL A 276 -15.75 -25.75 2.02
C VAL A 276 -14.30 -25.60 1.59
N ASP A 277 -14.03 -24.69 0.67
CA ASP A 277 -12.70 -24.36 0.18
C ASP A 277 -12.22 -23.04 0.78
N ARG A 278 -11.23 -23.12 1.68
CA ARG A 278 -10.59 -21.96 2.32
C ARG A 278 -9.31 -21.51 1.62
N ASP A 279 -8.85 -22.28 0.64
CA ASP A 279 -7.60 -22.01 -0.08
C ASP A 279 -7.83 -21.22 -1.37
N ALA A 280 -9.09 -20.85 -1.65
CA ALA A 280 -9.46 -20.03 -2.79
C ALA A 280 -8.86 -18.62 -2.61
N ARG A 281 -8.20 -18.10 -3.65
CA ARG A 281 -7.58 -16.78 -3.56
C ARG A 281 -8.64 -15.69 -3.77
N ARG A 282 -8.70 -14.75 -2.84
CA ARG A 282 -9.51 -13.53 -2.95
C ARG A 282 -9.14 -12.74 -4.21
N GLY A 283 -10.13 -12.13 -4.85
CA GLY A 283 -9.97 -11.41 -6.12
C GLY A 283 -9.85 -12.30 -7.36
N GLN A 284 -9.97 -13.62 -7.24
CA GLN A 284 -9.96 -14.54 -8.38
C GLN A 284 -11.35 -15.09 -8.72
N ARG A 285 -11.51 -15.56 -9.96
CA ARG A 285 -12.68 -16.31 -10.44
C ARG A 285 -12.33 -17.78 -10.60
N TYR A 286 -13.21 -18.65 -10.14
CA TYR A 286 -13.05 -20.10 -10.21
C TYR A 286 -14.28 -20.78 -10.80
N LEU A 287 -14.04 -21.85 -11.55
CA LEU A 287 -15.04 -22.87 -11.88
C LEU A 287 -14.88 -24.04 -10.91
N TYR A 288 -15.93 -24.34 -10.15
CA TYR A 288 -16.01 -25.53 -9.33
C TYR A 288 -16.78 -26.63 -10.06
N ARG A 289 -16.25 -27.84 -10.06
CA ARG A 289 -16.92 -29.03 -10.62
C ARG A 289 -17.11 -30.10 -9.56
N ALA A 290 -18.32 -30.68 -9.53
CA ALA A 290 -18.69 -31.82 -8.72
C ALA A 290 -18.96 -33.04 -9.62
N ILE A 291 -18.30 -34.16 -9.35
CA ILE A 291 -18.39 -35.40 -10.12
C ILE A 291 -18.61 -36.56 -9.16
N CYS A 292 -19.71 -37.30 -9.30
CA CYS A 292 -19.99 -38.47 -8.46
C CYS A 292 -19.09 -39.64 -8.85
N GLU A 293 -18.51 -40.30 -7.85
CA GLU A 293 -17.98 -41.66 -7.95
C GLU A 293 -19.09 -42.65 -7.60
N VAL A 294 -19.43 -43.51 -8.56
CA VAL A 294 -20.52 -44.48 -8.42
C VAL A 294 -19.99 -45.87 -8.73
N GLU A 295 -20.27 -46.83 -7.86
CA GLU A 295 -19.91 -48.23 -8.08
C GLU A 295 -20.96 -48.90 -8.98
N VAL A 296 -20.51 -49.43 -10.11
CA VAL A 296 -21.35 -50.15 -11.08
C VAL A 296 -20.64 -51.43 -11.46
N ASP A 297 -21.31 -52.57 -11.26
CA ASP A 297 -20.78 -53.90 -11.58
C ASP A 297 -19.37 -54.15 -10.97
N GLY A 298 -19.11 -53.65 -9.75
CA GLY A 298 -17.83 -53.79 -9.04
C GLY A 298 -16.73 -52.80 -9.48
N HIS A 299 -17.05 -51.83 -10.34
CA HIS A 299 -16.12 -50.83 -10.83
C HIS A 299 -16.58 -49.40 -10.51
N THR A 300 -15.66 -48.56 -10.05
CA THR A 300 -15.94 -47.12 -9.86
C THR A 300 -16.00 -46.41 -11.21
N ARG A 301 -17.12 -45.75 -11.48
CA ARG A 301 -17.34 -44.90 -12.65
C ARG A 301 -17.66 -43.46 -12.23
N LEU A 302 -17.47 -42.52 -13.15
CA LEU A 302 -17.68 -41.10 -12.92
C LEU A 302 -18.94 -40.61 -13.64
N SER A 303 -19.76 -39.82 -12.94
CA SER A 303 -20.92 -39.15 -13.54
C SER A 303 -20.52 -38.03 -14.52
N ALA A 304 -21.51 -37.43 -15.16
CA ALA A 304 -21.38 -36.11 -15.75
C ALA A 304 -21.01 -35.06 -14.69
N VAL A 305 -20.50 -33.90 -15.15
CA VAL A 305 -20.12 -32.78 -14.27
C VAL A 305 -21.35 -31.96 -13.87
N ALA A 306 -21.49 -31.68 -12.58
CA ALA A 306 -22.20 -30.49 -12.12
C ALA A 306 -21.18 -29.37 -11.91
N GLN A 307 -21.51 -28.13 -12.26
CA GLN A 307 -20.54 -27.04 -12.17
C GLN A 307 -21.18 -25.70 -11.85
N ALA A 308 -20.41 -24.84 -11.17
CA ALA A 308 -20.77 -23.46 -10.88
C ALA A 308 -19.53 -22.56 -10.92
N GLU A 309 -19.71 -21.34 -11.42
CA GLU A 309 -18.67 -20.32 -11.42
C GLU A 309 -18.88 -19.39 -10.23
N ILE A 310 -17.78 -19.00 -9.55
CA ILE A 310 -17.80 -18.06 -8.43
C ILE A 310 -16.63 -17.08 -8.54
N ALA A 311 -16.89 -15.82 -8.16
CA ALA A 311 -15.85 -14.82 -7.93
C ALA A 311 -15.63 -14.69 -6.43
N VAL A 312 -14.37 -14.73 -5.98
CA VAL A 312 -14.03 -14.62 -4.56
C VAL A 312 -13.79 -13.16 -4.21
N SER A 313 -14.52 -12.65 -3.22
CA SER A 313 -14.46 -11.24 -2.84
C SER A 313 -13.07 -10.80 -2.38
N ALA A 314 -12.54 -9.77 -3.05
CA ALA A 314 -11.31 -9.08 -2.69
C ALA A 314 -11.52 -8.18 -1.46
N VAL A 315 -10.56 -8.16 -0.54
CA VAL A 315 -10.46 -7.16 0.54
C VAL A 315 -9.22 -6.33 0.28
N LEU A 316 -9.43 -5.04 0.01
CA LEU A 316 -8.32 -4.11 -0.20
C LEU A 316 -7.62 -3.82 1.12
N GLU A 317 -6.31 -3.99 1.12
CA GLU A 317 -5.45 -3.65 2.25
C GLU A 317 -4.84 -2.26 2.04
N GLU A 318 -4.76 -1.49 3.10
CA GLU A 318 -4.11 -0.18 3.07
C GLU A 318 -2.60 -0.30 3.30
N VAL A 319 -1.84 0.59 2.66
CA VAL A 319 -0.39 0.69 2.86
C VAL A 319 -0.13 1.62 4.04
N GLU A 320 0.36 1.07 5.15
CA GLU A 320 0.66 1.84 6.37
C GLU A 320 2.14 2.21 6.50
N ASP A 321 3.03 1.51 5.80
CA ASP A 321 4.48 1.51 5.98
C ASP A 321 5.24 2.34 4.95
N LEU A 322 4.57 3.29 4.27
CA LEU A 322 5.21 4.15 3.29
C LEU A 322 6.34 4.96 3.93
N HIS A 323 7.55 4.73 3.46
CA HIS A 323 8.75 5.46 3.83
C HIS A 323 9.21 6.34 2.67
N VAL A 324 9.61 7.58 2.97
CA VAL A 324 10.14 8.54 1.99
C VAL A 324 11.48 9.04 2.47
N THR A 325 12.51 8.87 1.64
CA THR A 325 13.85 9.42 1.89
C THR A 325 14.09 10.58 0.95
N THR A 326 14.59 11.70 1.49
CA THR A 326 14.92 12.89 0.70
C THR A 326 16.43 12.94 0.47
N HIS A 327 16.86 13.20 -0.76
CA HIS A 327 18.27 13.32 -1.13
C HIS A 327 18.47 14.39 -2.21
N GLY A 328 19.72 14.73 -2.49
CA GLY A 328 20.10 15.82 -3.40
C GLY A 328 20.51 17.10 -2.68
N ASP A 329 20.90 18.12 -3.45
CA ASP A 329 21.23 19.45 -2.94
C ASP A 329 19.97 20.33 -2.80
N SER A 330 20.12 21.53 -2.23
CA SER A 330 19.00 22.45 -1.97
C SER A 330 18.18 22.79 -3.22
N ASP A 331 18.80 22.75 -4.40
CA ASP A 331 18.20 23.20 -5.66
C ASP A 331 17.60 22.03 -6.45
N ASN A 332 18.02 20.79 -6.17
CA ASN A 332 17.61 19.59 -6.88
C ASN A 332 17.19 18.45 -5.95
N LEU A 333 16.48 18.75 -4.87
CA LEU A 333 15.92 17.75 -3.97
C LEU A 333 15.03 16.72 -4.70
N ARG A 334 15.21 15.46 -4.32
CA ARG A 334 14.54 14.28 -4.83
C ARG A 334 14.08 13.39 -3.68
N PHE A 335 13.12 12.53 -3.99
CA PHE A 335 12.58 11.54 -3.07
C PHE A 335 12.71 10.14 -3.64
N ASP A 336 13.08 9.20 -2.77
CA ASP A 336 12.81 7.79 -3.00
C ASP A 336 11.73 7.32 -2.03
N LEU A 337 10.76 6.60 -2.56
CA LEU A 337 9.62 6.07 -1.81
C LEU A 337 9.73 4.56 -1.74
N GLN A 338 9.43 3.98 -0.59
CA GLN A 338 9.45 2.54 -0.35
C GLN A 338 8.22 2.11 0.46
N TRP A 339 7.61 0.98 0.10
CA TRP A 339 6.43 0.43 0.79
C TRP A 339 6.32 -1.08 0.60
N THR A 340 5.50 -1.75 1.41
CA THR A 340 5.14 -3.17 1.19
C THR A 340 3.89 -3.25 0.30
N PRO A 341 3.91 -3.94 -0.85
CA PRO A 341 2.73 -4.13 -1.67
C PRO A 341 1.71 -5.04 -0.95
N PRO A 342 0.41 -4.73 -1.03
CA PRO A 342 -0.64 -5.57 -0.47
C PRO A 342 -0.77 -6.88 -1.26
N GLY A 343 -1.39 -7.90 -0.64
CA GLY A 343 -1.54 -9.22 -1.27
C GLY A 343 -2.38 -9.21 -2.55
N ILE A 344 -3.27 -8.22 -2.70
CA ILE A 344 -4.11 -8.00 -3.87
C ILE A 344 -4.22 -6.51 -4.22
N GLY A 345 -4.46 -6.22 -5.49
CA GLY A 345 -4.56 -4.84 -6.00
C GLY A 345 -3.21 -4.23 -6.37
N ALA A 346 -3.25 -3.05 -6.96
CA ALA A 346 -2.06 -2.29 -7.33
C ALA A 346 -1.96 -1.01 -6.50
N VAL A 347 -0.75 -0.70 -6.02
CA VAL A 347 -0.51 0.54 -5.29
C VAL A 347 -0.26 1.69 -6.26
N VAL A 348 -0.98 2.78 -6.06
CA VAL A 348 -0.84 4.05 -6.74
C VAL A 348 -0.44 5.11 -5.73
N LEU A 349 0.60 5.87 -6.02
CA LEU A 349 1.08 6.94 -5.14
C LEU A 349 0.66 8.31 -5.68
N TYR A 350 0.19 9.18 -4.79
CA TYR A 350 -0.12 10.57 -5.09
C TYR A 350 0.86 11.50 -4.38
N ARG A 351 1.18 12.63 -5.02
CA ARG A 351 2.00 13.70 -4.45
C ARG A 351 1.27 15.04 -4.54
N THR A 352 0.86 15.60 -3.40
CA THR A 352 0.10 16.86 -3.32
C THR A 352 0.79 17.91 -2.44
N GLU A 353 0.48 19.19 -2.66
CA GLU A 353 1.00 20.30 -1.83
C GLU A 353 0.22 20.46 -0.52
N SER A 354 -1.08 20.16 -0.57
CA SER A 354 -1.99 20.20 0.57
C SER A 354 -2.35 18.79 1.02
N ALA A 355 -2.66 18.65 2.31
CA ALA A 355 -3.11 17.39 2.87
C ALA A 355 -4.35 16.87 2.12
N PRO A 356 -4.49 15.55 1.94
CA PRO A 356 -5.75 14.93 1.51
C PRO A 356 -6.89 15.33 2.45
N ARG A 357 -8.13 15.27 1.97
CA ARG A 357 -9.28 15.54 2.84
C ARG A 357 -9.35 14.48 3.96
N ALA A 358 -9.76 14.90 5.15
CA ALA A 358 -9.95 13.99 6.29
C ALA A 358 -11.07 12.97 6.01
N GLY A 359 -10.94 11.76 6.58
CA GLY A 359 -11.94 10.70 6.45
C GLY A 359 -11.83 9.87 5.18
N LEU A 360 -10.66 9.87 4.54
CA LEU A 360 -10.34 8.94 3.43
C LEU A 360 -9.73 7.63 3.94
N ASP A 361 -9.23 7.65 5.16
CA ASP A 361 -8.59 6.55 5.87
C ASP A 361 -9.62 5.53 6.39
N GLY A 362 -9.25 4.24 6.34
CA GLY A 362 -9.99 3.16 7.01
C GLY A 362 -11.24 2.60 6.29
N ALA A 363 -11.63 3.13 5.12
CA ALA A 363 -12.78 2.63 4.37
C ALA A 363 -12.49 2.45 2.87
N VAL A 364 -13.10 1.42 2.29
CA VAL A 364 -13.06 1.18 0.84
C VAL A 364 -13.96 2.19 0.14
N LEU A 365 -13.41 2.86 -0.87
CA LEU A 365 -14.06 3.92 -1.63
C LEU A 365 -14.12 3.56 -3.12
N ALA A 366 -15.05 4.19 -3.85
CA ALA A 366 -14.98 4.21 -5.31
C ALA A 366 -13.80 5.09 -5.77
N ALA A 367 -13.08 4.68 -6.81
CA ALA A 367 -11.89 5.39 -7.30
C ALA A 367 -12.16 6.88 -7.61
N ASP A 368 -13.33 7.20 -8.18
CA ASP A 368 -13.71 8.57 -8.53
C ASP A 368 -13.86 9.50 -7.31
N ALA A 369 -14.06 8.94 -6.11
CA ALA A 369 -14.18 9.72 -4.88
C ALA A 369 -12.87 10.45 -4.52
N LEU A 370 -11.71 9.90 -4.92
CA LEU A 370 -10.39 10.49 -4.69
C LEU A 370 -10.26 11.86 -5.36
N GLU A 371 -10.73 11.96 -6.61
CA GLU A 371 -10.66 13.18 -7.40
C GLU A 371 -11.78 14.16 -7.05
N LEU A 372 -13.03 13.67 -6.94
CA LEU A 372 -14.20 14.52 -6.68
C LEU A 372 -14.17 15.14 -5.27
N SER A 373 -13.66 14.39 -4.28
CA SER A 373 -13.80 14.78 -2.89
C SER A 373 -12.59 14.52 -2.00
N GLY A 374 -11.63 13.70 -2.41
CA GLY A 374 -10.48 13.32 -1.59
C GLY A 374 -9.28 14.26 -1.66
N GLY A 375 -9.22 15.17 -2.63
CA GLY A 375 -8.03 16.01 -2.84
C GLY A 375 -6.84 15.24 -3.41
N LEU A 376 -7.10 14.10 -4.05
CA LEU A 376 -6.13 13.25 -4.74
C LEU A 376 -6.50 13.18 -6.23
N PRO A 377 -6.33 14.27 -7.00
CA PRO A 377 -6.69 14.30 -8.41
C PRO A 377 -5.74 13.43 -9.24
N GLY A 378 -6.21 12.92 -10.38
CA GLY A 378 -5.39 12.12 -11.29
C GLY A 378 -4.08 12.81 -11.73
N SER A 379 -4.05 14.14 -11.80
CA SER A 379 -2.84 14.93 -12.11
C SER A 379 -1.76 14.90 -11.02
N ALA A 380 -2.13 14.55 -9.79
CA ALA A 380 -1.21 14.40 -8.66
C ALA A 380 -0.64 12.97 -8.54
N ARG A 381 -1.15 12.03 -9.34
CA ARG A 381 -0.65 10.65 -9.40
C ARG A 381 0.78 10.63 -9.90
N LEU A 382 1.66 9.96 -9.16
CA LEU A 382 3.02 9.67 -9.59
C LEU A 382 2.99 8.58 -10.67
N VAL A 383 3.65 8.85 -11.79
CA VAL A 383 3.78 7.94 -12.94
C VAL A 383 5.16 7.29 -13.05
N HIS A 384 6.02 7.52 -12.05
CA HIS A 384 7.34 6.91 -11.99
C HIS A 384 7.18 5.38 -11.86
N PRO A 385 8.09 4.59 -12.42
CA PRO A 385 8.00 3.13 -12.32
C PRO A 385 8.19 2.69 -10.86
N ALA A 386 7.34 1.77 -10.41
CA ALA A 386 7.56 1.02 -9.18
C ALA A 386 8.37 -0.23 -9.54
N VAL A 387 9.48 -0.46 -8.83
CA VAL A 387 10.37 -1.60 -9.01
C VAL A 387 10.39 -2.43 -7.74
N GLU A 388 10.46 -3.75 -7.87
CA GLU A 388 10.63 -4.65 -6.73
C GLU A 388 11.99 -4.42 -6.06
N GLY A 389 11.96 -4.26 -4.75
CA GLY A 389 13.12 -4.07 -3.87
C GLY A 389 13.46 -5.33 -3.09
N GLU A 390 14.30 -5.17 -2.06
CA GLU A 390 14.64 -6.27 -1.16
C GLU A 390 13.46 -6.63 -0.24
N ASN A 391 13.41 -7.89 0.20
CA ASN A 391 12.43 -8.41 1.16
C ASN A 391 10.95 -8.21 0.75
N GLY A 392 10.66 -8.20 -0.54
CA GLY A 392 9.29 -8.06 -1.07
C GLY A 392 8.73 -6.63 -1.00
N THR A 393 9.56 -5.63 -0.70
CA THR A 393 9.15 -4.22 -0.77
C THR A 393 9.13 -3.72 -2.22
N HIS A 394 8.39 -2.65 -2.47
CA HIS A 394 8.42 -1.91 -3.73
C HIS A 394 9.10 -0.55 -3.52
N ARG A 395 9.79 -0.05 -4.54
CA ARG A 395 10.47 1.24 -4.54
C ARG A 395 10.13 2.08 -5.77
N MET A 396 10.01 3.38 -5.56
CA MET A 396 9.87 4.39 -6.60
C MET A 396 10.95 5.46 -6.39
N THR A 397 11.80 5.69 -7.39
CA THR A 397 13.00 6.53 -7.23
C THR A 397 12.95 7.82 -8.04
N ASP A 398 13.81 8.77 -7.65
CA ASP A 398 14.03 10.06 -8.33
C ASP A 398 12.75 10.90 -8.50
N VAL A 399 11.85 10.82 -7.52
CA VAL A 399 10.64 11.65 -7.54
C VAL A 399 11.03 13.08 -7.21
N SER A 400 10.71 14.01 -8.10
CA SER A 400 11.06 15.43 -7.94
C SER A 400 10.43 16.10 -6.71
N TRP A 401 11.10 17.10 -6.13
CA TRP A 401 10.41 18.09 -5.29
C TRP A 401 9.96 19.29 -6.16
N PRO A 402 8.64 19.51 -6.35
CA PRO A 402 8.16 20.64 -7.13
C PRO A 402 8.66 22.00 -6.62
N ARG A 403 8.95 22.93 -7.55
CA ARG A 403 9.37 24.29 -7.19
C ARG A 403 8.24 25.03 -6.48
N GLY A 404 8.58 25.81 -5.47
CA GLY A 404 7.62 26.60 -4.68
C GLY A 404 6.92 25.82 -3.55
N TRP A 405 6.94 24.49 -3.59
CA TRP A 405 6.33 23.69 -2.53
C TRP A 405 7.20 23.66 -1.29
N VAL A 406 6.64 24.11 -0.16
CA VAL A 406 7.24 23.96 1.17
C VAL A 406 7.00 22.56 1.72
N ARG A 407 5.89 21.91 1.35
CA ARG A 407 5.51 20.56 1.79
C ARG A 407 5.08 19.70 0.61
N ALA A 408 5.30 18.40 0.76
CA ALA A 408 4.76 17.38 -0.12
C ALA A 408 4.09 16.30 0.73
N TYR A 409 2.84 15.99 0.40
CA TYR A 409 2.08 14.89 0.98
C TYR A 409 2.14 13.72 0.01
N PHE A 410 2.58 12.57 0.49
CA PHE A 410 2.65 11.33 -0.26
C PHE A 410 1.62 10.37 0.27
N THR A 411 0.63 10.04 -0.56
CA THR A 411 -0.50 9.19 -0.16
C THR A 411 -0.51 7.93 -1.01
N PRO A 412 -0.27 6.75 -0.41
CA PRO A 412 -0.41 5.48 -1.10
C PRO A 412 -1.89 5.09 -1.16
N VAL A 413 -2.31 4.53 -2.28
CA VAL A 413 -3.68 4.08 -2.52
C VAL A 413 -3.64 2.72 -3.18
N THR A 414 -4.22 1.71 -2.52
CA THR A 414 -4.40 0.39 -3.14
C THR A 414 -5.65 0.41 -4.01
N ALA A 415 -5.54 0.01 -5.27
CA ALA A 415 -6.64 0.01 -6.23
C ALA A 415 -6.91 -1.39 -6.81
N LEU A 416 -8.18 -1.77 -6.90
CA LEU A 416 -8.65 -3.00 -7.54
C LEU A 416 -10.09 -2.82 -8.04
N ASP A 417 -10.36 -3.15 -9.30
CA ASP A 417 -11.71 -3.16 -9.90
C ASP A 417 -12.57 -1.91 -9.64
N GLY A 418 -11.95 -0.72 -9.70
CA GLY A 418 -12.63 0.56 -9.48
C GLY A 418 -12.91 0.90 -8.01
N GLN A 419 -12.50 0.04 -7.08
CA GLN A 419 -12.45 0.32 -5.65
C GLN A 419 -11.02 0.69 -5.24
N VAL A 420 -10.92 1.50 -4.19
CA VAL A 420 -9.65 1.96 -3.64
C VAL A 420 -9.68 1.97 -2.12
N GLN A 421 -8.53 1.75 -1.51
CA GLN A 421 -8.29 1.93 -0.08
C GLN A 421 -7.11 2.89 0.09
N VAL A 422 -7.33 3.99 0.81
CA VAL A 422 -6.30 5.02 1.03
C VAL A 422 -5.47 4.63 2.24
N GLY A 423 -4.15 4.53 2.05
CA GLY A 423 -3.20 4.26 3.11
C GLY A 423 -2.70 5.51 3.82
N ARG A 424 -1.73 5.28 4.72
CA ARG A 424 -1.19 6.33 5.58
C ARG A 424 -0.43 7.35 4.75
N THR A 425 -0.83 8.62 4.87
CA THR A 425 -0.14 9.72 4.20
C THR A 425 1.17 10.07 4.92
N PHE A 426 2.27 10.09 4.19
CA PHE A 426 3.56 10.58 4.65
C PHE A 426 3.73 12.06 4.29
N ILE A 427 4.30 12.87 5.19
CA ILE A 427 4.52 14.30 4.99
C ILE A 427 6.02 14.58 4.92
N ALA A 428 6.48 15.11 3.79
CA ALA A 428 7.84 15.64 3.65
C ALA A 428 7.80 17.17 3.67
N THR A 429 8.71 17.79 4.43
CA THR A 429 8.85 19.26 4.46
C THR A 429 10.22 19.70 3.93
N ARG A 430 10.23 20.72 3.07
CA ARG A 430 11.43 21.22 2.40
C ARG A 430 12.32 21.86 3.45
N PRO A 431 13.57 21.38 3.66
CA PRO A 431 14.49 22.03 4.57
C PRO A 431 14.83 23.45 4.09
N LEU A 432 15.05 24.37 5.02
CA LEU A 432 15.59 25.69 4.70
C LEU A 432 17.04 25.55 4.19
N PRO A 433 17.47 26.37 3.20
CA PRO A 433 18.84 26.33 2.70
C PRO A 433 19.85 26.79 3.77
N PRO A 434 21.14 26.44 3.64
CA PRO A 434 22.16 26.86 4.60
C PRO A 434 22.33 28.38 4.60
N LEU A 435 22.67 28.94 5.77
CA LEU A 435 22.97 30.36 5.91
C LEU A 435 24.21 30.72 5.09
N ARG A 436 24.20 31.93 4.51
CA ARG A 436 25.32 32.49 3.76
C ARG A 436 26.07 33.49 4.63
N ASP A 437 27.34 33.72 4.32
CA ASP A 437 28.17 34.77 4.92
C ASP A 437 28.18 34.77 6.47
N VAL A 438 28.11 33.60 7.09
CA VAL A 438 28.20 33.44 8.55
C VAL A 438 29.60 33.83 9.02
N ARG A 439 29.69 34.75 9.97
CA ARG A 439 30.96 35.26 10.51
C ARG A 439 30.92 35.36 12.02
N ILE A 440 32.03 35.02 12.66
CA ILE A 440 32.27 35.24 14.09
C ILE A 440 33.07 36.53 14.23
N VAL A 441 32.52 37.50 14.94
CA VAL A 441 33.21 38.74 15.34
C VAL A 441 33.73 38.55 16.75
N GLU A 442 35.06 38.45 16.88
CA GLU A 442 35.76 38.28 18.15
C GLU A 442 35.98 39.64 18.85
N ARG A 443 35.55 39.76 20.10
CA ARG A 443 35.71 40.94 20.96
C ARG A 443 36.44 40.61 22.26
N CYS A 444 37.44 39.74 22.20
CA CYS A 444 38.26 39.27 23.30
C CYS A 444 37.46 38.49 24.37
N SER A 445 36.52 39.12 25.07
CA SER A 445 35.67 38.48 26.08
C SER A 445 34.29 38.05 25.56
N GLU A 446 33.96 38.39 24.32
CA GLU A 446 32.64 38.17 23.73
C GLU A 446 32.78 37.78 22.26
N GLN A 447 31.91 36.89 21.78
CA GLN A 447 31.82 36.52 20.38
C GLN A 447 30.40 36.80 19.86
N VAL A 448 30.33 37.50 18.72
CA VAL A 448 29.07 37.83 18.06
C VAL A 448 29.01 37.14 16.70
N LEU A 449 27.99 36.31 16.50
CA LEU A 449 27.69 35.70 15.21
C LEU A 449 26.87 36.65 14.35
N THR A 450 27.30 36.85 13.11
CA THR A 450 26.65 37.72 12.13
C THR A 450 26.42 37.00 10.82
N PHE A 451 25.25 37.19 10.22
CA PHE A 451 24.81 36.61 8.95
C PHE A 451 23.60 37.39 8.40
N PRO A 452 23.34 37.36 7.08
CA PRO A 452 22.06 37.78 6.52
C PRO A 452 20.93 36.88 7.05
N TRP A 453 19.81 37.47 7.45
CA TRP A 453 18.68 36.69 7.97
C TRP A 453 18.12 35.75 6.88
N PRO A 454 18.03 34.43 7.13
CA PRO A 454 17.53 33.47 6.13
C PRO A 454 16.03 33.66 5.88
N GLU A 455 15.63 33.65 4.61
CA GLU A 455 14.22 33.76 4.21
C GLU A 455 13.42 32.54 4.72
N GLY A 456 12.23 32.79 5.26
CA GLY A 456 11.36 31.74 5.81
C GLY A 456 11.76 31.21 7.19
N ALA A 457 12.91 31.60 7.74
CA ALA A 457 13.30 31.22 9.10
C ALA A 457 12.57 32.04 10.16
N ALA A 458 12.03 31.35 11.16
CA ALA A 458 11.47 31.93 12.38
C ALA A 458 12.57 32.22 13.41
N SER A 459 13.57 31.35 13.49
CA SER A 459 14.73 31.49 14.36
C SER A 459 15.98 30.88 13.73
N VAL A 460 17.13 31.16 14.33
CA VAL A 460 18.42 30.54 13.99
C VAL A 460 19.00 29.93 15.26
N SER A 461 19.30 28.63 15.22
CA SER A 461 19.93 27.89 16.31
C SER A 461 21.43 27.70 16.04
N VAL A 462 22.23 27.70 17.11
CA VAL A 462 23.68 27.51 17.06
C VAL A 462 24.07 26.31 17.90
N TYR A 463 24.87 25.44 17.30
CA TYR A 463 25.42 24.23 17.92
C TYR A 463 26.94 24.30 17.87
N LEU A 464 27.59 23.72 18.88
CA LEU A 464 29.05 23.58 18.93
C LEU A 464 29.43 22.13 18.83
N SER A 465 30.56 21.87 18.20
CA SER A 465 31.20 20.55 18.21
C SER A 465 32.72 20.68 18.26
N ALA A 466 33.39 19.58 18.58
CA ALA A 466 34.83 19.50 18.36
C ALA A 466 35.11 19.56 16.85
N PRO A 467 36.29 20.07 16.43
CA PRO A 467 36.67 20.02 15.03
C PRO A 467 36.52 18.61 14.44
N GLU A 468 36.17 18.52 13.16
CA GLU A 468 35.96 17.28 12.40
C GLU A 468 34.68 16.49 12.72
N ILE A 469 33.89 16.90 13.71
CA ILE A 469 32.55 16.33 13.96
C ILE A 469 31.56 16.92 12.95
N SER A 470 30.72 16.06 12.34
CA SER A 470 29.73 16.51 11.35
C SER A 470 28.62 17.35 12.00
N ALA A 471 28.08 18.28 11.21
CA ALA A 471 26.96 19.10 11.65
C ALA A 471 25.72 18.26 12.01
N GLU A 472 25.51 17.15 11.30
CA GLU A 472 24.41 16.20 11.55
C GLU A 472 24.43 15.71 13.00
N HIS A 473 25.57 15.19 13.46
CA HIS A 473 25.72 14.70 14.84
C HIS A 473 25.64 15.84 15.87
N ALA A 474 26.19 17.02 15.55
CA ALA A 474 26.13 18.17 16.44
C ALA A 474 24.69 18.66 16.69
N THR A 475 23.83 18.58 15.66
CA THR A 475 22.44 19.03 15.73
C THR A 475 21.50 18.11 16.50
N GLU A 476 21.94 16.89 16.85
CA GLU A 476 21.22 15.97 17.74
C GLU A 476 21.19 16.46 19.19
N GLN A 477 22.13 17.34 19.55
CA GLN A 477 22.27 17.89 20.89
C GLN A 477 21.37 19.12 21.09
N ARG A 478 21.33 19.68 22.31
CA ARG A 478 20.62 20.95 22.55
C ARG A 478 21.42 22.10 21.93
N PRO A 479 20.77 23.08 21.25
CA PRO A 479 21.49 24.25 20.77
C PRO A 479 22.09 25.04 21.96
N MET A 480 23.30 25.54 21.76
CA MET A 480 23.96 26.46 22.70
C MET A 480 23.19 27.79 22.77
N ALA A 481 22.71 28.26 21.62
CA ALA A 481 21.96 29.51 21.53
C ALA A 481 20.91 29.43 20.43
N GLU A 482 19.84 30.22 20.58
CA GLU A 482 18.82 30.42 19.55
C GLU A 482 18.39 31.89 19.56
N ILE A 483 18.22 32.47 18.37
CA ILE A 483 17.83 33.86 18.21
C ILE A 483 16.67 34.00 17.24
N SER A 484 15.75 34.93 17.52
CA SER A 484 14.69 35.35 16.60
C SER A 484 15.13 36.57 15.78
N ARG A 485 14.46 36.82 14.66
CA ARG A 485 14.78 37.97 13.80
C ARG A 485 14.74 39.31 14.53
N SER A 486 13.69 39.52 15.32
CA SER A 486 13.49 40.78 16.06
C SER A 486 14.62 41.05 17.05
N THR A 487 15.14 40.00 17.70
CA THR A 487 16.25 40.10 18.65
C THR A 487 17.56 40.32 17.91
N TYR A 488 17.78 39.59 16.81
CA TYR A 488 18.95 39.75 15.95
C TYR A 488 19.08 41.16 15.38
N ASP A 489 17.99 41.72 14.84
CA ASP A 489 17.96 43.08 14.27
C ASP A 489 18.19 44.16 15.35
N ARG A 490 17.68 43.93 16.57
CA ARG A 490 17.88 44.83 17.71
C ARG A 490 19.32 44.83 18.22
N ASP A 491 19.90 43.64 18.36
CA ASP A 491 21.20 43.44 19.01
C ASP A 491 22.36 43.53 17.99
N GLY A 492 22.07 43.53 16.69
CA GLY A 492 23.05 43.63 15.61
C GLY A 492 23.83 42.34 15.33
N GLY A 493 23.36 41.21 15.86
CA GLY A 493 24.03 39.92 15.82
C GLY A 493 23.50 38.96 16.89
N LEU A 494 23.94 37.70 16.83
CA LEU A 494 23.73 36.74 17.91
C LEU A 494 24.94 36.77 18.84
N HIS A 495 24.74 37.32 20.04
CA HIS A 495 25.72 37.33 21.11
C HIS A 495 25.75 35.96 21.80
N LEU A 496 26.90 35.28 21.76
CA LEU A 496 27.01 33.97 22.38
C LEU A 496 26.91 34.08 23.91
N PRO A 497 26.06 33.27 24.56
CA PRO A 497 25.85 33.36 26.00
C PRO A 497 27.07 32.90 26.81
N GLU A 498 27.90 32.04 26.22
CA GLU A 498 29.15 31.54 26.80
C GLU A 498 30.30 31.74 25.79
N PRO A 499 31.53 32.04 26.26
CA PRO A 499 32.67 32.19 25.37
C PRO A 499 32.99 30.90 24.61
N LEU A 500 33.39 31.05 23.34
CA LEU A 500 33.83 29.90 22.55
C LEU A 500 35.11 29.26 23.12
N PRO A 501 35.29 27.93 22.99
CA PRO A 501 36.45 27.22 23.50
C PRO A 501 37.79 27.83 23.07
N PRO A 502 38.75 28.07 23.98
CA PRO A 502 40.04 28.69 23.63
C PRO A 502 40.92 27.87 22.68
N ARG A 503 40.66 26.57 22.55
CA ARG A 503 41.35 25.67 21.61
C ARG A 503 40.69 25.59 20.22
N GLY A 504 39.60 26.34 20.02
CA GLY A 504 38.80 26.29 18.81
C GLY A 504 37.69 25.25 18.85
N CYS A 505 36.73 25.39 17.93
CA CYS A 505 35.59 24.51 17.74
C CYS A 505 34.96 24.73 16.37
N SER A 506 34.06 23.83 15.96
CA SER A 506 33.19 24.06 14.82
C SER A 506 31.86 24.64 15.30
N VAL A 507 31.42 25.74 14.68
CA VAL A 507 30.18 26.43 14.98
C VAL A 507 29.17 26.14 13.87
N HIS A 508 28.12 25.39 14.18
CA HIS A 508 27.07 25.05 13.22
C HIS A 508 25.86 25.96 13.43
N VAL A 509 25.50 26.71 12.40
CA VAL A 509 24.41 27.69 12.41
C VAL A 509 23.29 27.14 11.53
N VAL A 510 22.10 26.99 12.11
CA VAL A 510 21.01 26.23 11.52
C VAL A 510 19.75 27.08 11.49
N PRO A 511 19.13 27.29 10.32
CA PRO A 511 17.88 28.03 10.23
C PRO A 511 16.73 27.12 10.64
N VAL A 512 15.77 27.68 11.36
CA VAL A 512 14.62 26.96 11.90
C VAL A 512 13.34 27.63 11.43
N ALA A 513 12.42 26.84 10.88
CA ALA A 513 11.06 27.25 10.57
C ALA A 513 10.05 26.46 11.41
N TYR A 514 8.85 27.02 11.54
CA TYR A 514 7.71 26.31 12.10
C TYR A 514 6.61 26.23 11.06
N THR A 515 6.13 25.03 10.75
CA THR A 515 4.96 24.85 9.87
C THR A 515 3.99 23.91 10.54
N ALA A 516 2.71 24.30 10.64
CA ALA A 516 1.65 23.54 11.32
C ALA A 516 2.03 22.98 12.71
N GLY A 517 2.81 23.75 13.49
CA GLY A 517 3.26 23.35 14.83
C GLY A 517 4.51 22.48 14.88
N GLU A 518 5.01 22.00 13.73
CA GLU A 518 6.25 21.22 13.66
C GLU A 518 7.47 22.12 13.41
N ARG A 519 8.56 21.82 14.13
CA ARG A 519 9.86 22.47 13.97
C ARG A 519 10.61 21.83 12.81
N ILE A 520 10.92 22.61 11.79
CA ILE A 520 11.70 22.20 10.62
C ILE A 520 13.11 22.73 10.78
N VAL A 521 14.07 21.82 10.79
CA VAL A 521 15.50 22.12 10.86
C VAL A 521 16.03 22.22 9.44
N GLY A 522 16.63 23.36 9.10
CA GLY A 522 17.26 23.56 7.80
C GLY A 522 18.63 22.92 7.70
N ILE A 523 19.27 23.11 6.55
CA ILE A 523 20.62 22.64 6.29
C ILE A 523 21.62 23.48 7.11
N PRO A 524 22.52 22.88 7.91
CA PRO A 524 23.51 23.62 8.68
C PRO A 524 24.55 24.34 7.81
N ALA A 525 24.96 25.54 8.23
CA ALA A 525 26.20 26.18 7.78
C ALA A 525 27.25 26.08 8.89
N THR A 526 28.48 25.67 8.55
CA THR A 526 29.56 25.50 9.54
C THR A 526 30.62 26.58 9.37
N VAL A 527 31.05 27.18 10.47
CA VAL A 527 32.19 28.09 10.54
C VAL A 527 33.20 27.54 11.54
N GLU A 528 34.46 27.41 11.12
CA GLU A 528 35.54 27.01 12.00
C GLU A 528 36.03 28.19 12.84
N TYR A 529 35.99 28.01 14.16
CA TYR A 529 36.55 28.96 15.11
C TYR A 529 37.95 28.48 15.54
N PRO A 530 39.03 29.25 15.26
CA PRO A 530 40.40 28.82 15.53
C PRO A 530 40.77 28.82 17.02
N GLY A 531 39.92 29.39 17.88
CA GLY A 531 40.24 29.60 19.29
C GLY A 531 40.93 30.93 19.56
N LEU A 532 40.71 31.46 20.76
CA LEU A 532 41.42 32.61 21.29
C LEU A 532 41.86 32.26 22.70
N LEU A 533 43.17 32.11 22.88
CA LEU A 533 43.79 31.83 24.17
C LEU A 533 44.14 33.14 24.89
N ARG A 534 43.53 33.33 26.05
CA ARG A 534 43.72 34.50 26.90
C ARG A 534 44.81 34.25 27.92
N ILE A 535 45.77 35.18 27.93
CA ILE A 535 46.92 35.19 28.83
C ILE A 535 46.86 36.49 29.62
N GLU A 536 46.75 36.37 30.93
CA GLU A 536 46.80 37.51 31.84
C GLU A 536 48.23 37.76 32.29
N TYR A 537 48.56 39.02 32.54
CA TYR A 537 49.81 39.35 33.18
C TYR A 537 49.64 40.42 34.26
N ARG A 538 50.57 40.44 35.21
CA ARG A 538 50.69 41.47 36.23
C ARG A 538 52.06 42.13 36.15
N LEU A 539 52.07 43.43 36.42
CA LEU A 539 53.27 44.24 36.54
C LEU A 539 53.32 44.87 37.92
N GLU A 540 54.38 44.58 38.67
CA GLU A 540 54.65 45.18 39.97
C GLU A 540 56.02 45.86 39.94
N THR A 541 56.09 47.15 40.22
CA THR A 541 57.39 47.85 40.30
C THR A 541 57.92 47.80 41.73
N LYS A 542 59.14 47.30 41.91
CA LYS A 542 59.84 47.24 43.20
C LYS A 542 61.09 48.11 43.16
N ARG A 543 61.43 48.76 44.28
CA ARG A 543 62.72 49.44 44.48
C ARG A 543 63.61 48.66 45.43
N ALA A 544 64.92 48.79 45.24
CA ALA A 544 65.90 48.28 46.19
C ALA A 544 65.82 49.07 47.51
N PRO A 545 65.92 48.44 48.69
CA PRO A 545 65.85 49.13 49.98
C PRO A 545 66.94 50.20 50.20
N THR A 546 68.07 50.10 49.52
CA THR A 546 69.27 50.92 49.76
C THR A 546 69.79 51.65 48.50
N GLY A 547 68.97 51.85 47.47
CA GLY A 547 69.42 52.56 46.27
C GLY A 547 68.33 52.95 45.27
N ASN A 548 68.75 53.63 44.20
CA ASN A 548 67.88 54.11 43.12
C ASN A 548 67.44 53.02 42.13
N ALA A 549 67.88 51.77 42.32
CA ALA A 549 67.54 50.66 41.43
C ALA A 549 66.05 50.32 41.52
N ALA A 550 65.39 50.27 40.37
CA ALA A 550 63.99 49.90 40.23
C ALA A 550 63.84 48.71 39.28
N THR A 551 63.02 47.74 39.66
CA THR A 551 62.77 46.51 38.90
C THR A 551 61.28 46.32 38.68
N ALA A 552 60.87 46.09 37.45
CA ALA A 552 59.52 45.64 37.14
C ALA A 552 59.47 44.11 37.26
N VAL A 553 58.53 43.60 38.05
CA VAL A 553 58.25 42.18 38.24
C VAL A 553 57.04 41.82 37.39
N ILE A 554 57.23 40.87 36.47
CA ILE A 554 56.22 40.40 35.53
C ILE A 554 55.80 38.98 35.93
N ARG A 555 54.50 38.75 36.05
CA ARG A 555 53.92 37.40 36.24
C ARG A 555 52.89 37.15 35.17
N LEU A 556 52.84 35.92 34.67
CA LEU A 556 51.92 35.48 33.61
C LEU A 556 51.01 34.37 34.15
N ALA A 557 49.76 34.38 33.73
CA ALA A 557 48.76 33.34 33.94
C ALA A 557 48.00 33.11 32.62
N SER A 558 47.40 31.95 32.46
CA SER A 558 46.66 31.57 31.25
C SER A 558 45.35 30.91 31.65
N GLU A 559 44.28 31.13 30.88
CA GLU A 559 42.99 30.47 31.14
C GLU A 559 43.08 28.93 30.97
N LEU A 560 44.07 28.45 30.22
CA LEU A 560 44.41 27.03 30.07
C LEU A 560 45.79 26.69 30.66
N GLU A 561 45.93 25.46 31.13
CA GLU A 561 47.23 24.87 31.45
C GLU A 561 47.98 24.56 30.15
N LEU A 562 49.15 25.19 29.97
CA LEU A 562 49.99 25.05 28.79
C LEU A 562 51.34 24.44 29.18
N PRO A 563 51.71 23.27 28.63
CA PRO A 563 53.02 22.67 28.89
C PRO A 563 54.18 23.47 28.27
N THR A 564 53.89 24.35 27.31
CA THR A 564 54.84 25.28 26.68
C THR A 564 54.18 26.66 26.56
N ALA A 565 54.94 27.72 26.82
CA ALA A 565 54.46 29.09 26.66
C ALA A 565 55.01 29.71 25.36
N PRO A 566 54.27 30.63 24.71
CA PRO A 566 54.86 31.43 23.64
C PRO A 566 55.97 32.35 24.19
N PRO A 567 56.88 32.84 23.35
CA PRO A 567 57.76 33.95 23.68
C PRO A 567 56.97 35.22 24.01
N PHE A 568 57.51 36.01 24.94
CA PHE A 568 57.00 37.33 25.29
C PHE A 568 58.11 38.38 25.26
N VAL A 569 57.71 39.63 25.05
CA VAL A 569 58.57 40.81 25.12
C VAL A 569 57.93 41.86 26.02
N VAL A 570 58.76 42.53 26.82
CA VAL A 570 58.34 43.70 27.61
C VAL A 570 58.79 44.95 26.86
N VAL A 571 57.86 45.84 26.54
CA VAL A 571 58.14 47.07 25.78
C VAL A 571 57.90 48.29 26.65
N PHE A 572 58.88 49.18 26.67
CA PHE A 572 58.83 50.48 27.33
C PHE A 572 58.58 51.61 26.32
N ASN A 573 57.75 52.58 26.69
CA ASN A 573 57.55 53.81 25.94
C ASN A 573 57.39 55.00 26.89
N ALA A 574 58.19 56.05 26.69
CA ALA A 574 58.23 57.20 27.61
C ALA A 574 57.00 58.12 27.51
N GLY A 575 56.32 58.17 26.36
CA GLY A 575 55.27 59.17 26.09
C GLY A 575 53.83 58.66 26.12
N ARG A 576 53.60 57.38 25.86
CA ARG A 576 52.26 56.76 25.79
C ARG A 576 52.32 55.26 26.05
N LEU A 577 51.16 54.61 26.18
CA LEU A 577 51.08 53.16 26.23
C LEU A 577 51.56 52.53 24.90
N PRO A 578 52.47 51.53 24.93
CA PRO A 578 52.84 50.77 23.74
C PRO A 578 51.63 50.09 23.08
N LEU A 579 51.46 50.24 21.76
CA LEU A 579 50.37 49.62 21.00
C LEU A 579 50.74 48.28 20.36
N SER A 580 52.04 48.01 20.20
CA SER A 580 52.54 46.73 19.66
C SER A 580 53.93 46.38 20.23
N ALA A 581 54.36 45.13 20.00
CA ALA A 581 55.71 44.66 20.33
C ALA A 581 56.86 45.50 19.73
N ARG A 582 56.56 46.32 18.71
CA ARG A 582 57.53 47.20 18.03
C ARG A 582 57.34 48.68 18.36
N ASP A 583 56.39 49.03 19.22
CA ASP A 583 56.02 50.41 19.55
C ASP A 583 56.74 50.94 20.81
N GLY A 584 58.07 50.87 20.81
CA GLY A 584 58.90 51.34 21.92
C GLY A 584 60.25 50.63 22.01
N GLU A 585 60.87 50.72 23.19
CA GLU A 585 62.14 50.08 23.53
C GLU A 585 61.86 48.71 24.19
N PRO A 586 62.26 47.57 23.57
CA PRO A 586 62.17 46.27 24.22
C PRO A 586 63.20 46.18 25.36
N LEU A 587 62.75 45.80 26.55
CA LEU A 587 63.61 45.66 27.73
C LEU A 587 64.19 44.24 27.84
N GLU A 588 65.37 44.12 28.44
CA GLU A 588 65.93 42.83 28.80
C GLU A 588 65.26 42.29 30.06
N VAL A 589 64.82 41.03 29.99
CA VAL A 589 64.07 40.34 31.03
C VAL A 589 64.84 39.09 31.46
N ARG A 590 64.86 38.80 32.77
CA ARG A 590 65.47 37.60 33.37
C ARG A 590 64.55 36.97 34.41
N GLY A 591 64.65 35.65 34.60
CA GLY A 591 63.93 34.97 35.68
C GLY A 591 64.43 35.46 37.04
N GLU A 592 63.53 35.63 38.02
CA GLU A 592 63.93 36.04 39.38
C GLU A 592 64.94 35.04 39.97
N GLY A 593 66.03 35.55 40.54
CA GLY A 593 67.12 34.73 41.09
C GLY A 593 68.13 34.17 40.08
N GLN A 594 67.97 34.44 38.78
CA GLN A 594 68.96 34.06 37.76
C GLN A 594 70.08 35.11 37.64
N THR A 595 71.33 34.66 37.56
CA THR A 595 72.54 35.49 37.36
C THR A 595 73.00 35.57 35.90
N THR A 596 72.28 34.92 34.98
CA THR A 596 72.54 34.97 33.54
C THR A 596 72.13 36.30 32.92
N ALA A 597 72.72 36.66 31.78
CA ALA A 597 72.33 37.83 31.00
C ALA A 597 70.84 37.78 30.64
N GLY A 598 70.16 38.93 30.69
CA GLY A 598 68.76 39.05 30.31
C GLY A 598 68.53 38.86 28.81
N ALA A 599 67.29 38.60 28.42
CA ALA A 599 66.89 38.45 27.03
C ALA A 599 65.76 39.42 26.69
N ARG A 600 65.77 39.99 25.48
CA ARG A 600 64.69 40.86 24.98
C ARG A 600 63.41 40.10 24.68
N SER A 601 63.52 38.81 24.42
CA SER A 601 62.40 37.88 24.26
C SER A 601 62.59 36.73 25.24
N PHE A 602 61.63 36.54 26.14
CA PHE A 602 61.69 35.56 27.23
C PHE A 602 60.59 34.51 27.10
N HIS A 603 60.91 33.28 27.52
CA HIS A 603 60.07 32.11 27.31
C HIS A 603 59.80 31.40 28.63
N PRO A 604 58.60 31.53 29.22
CA PRO A 604 58.16 30.69 30.32
C PRO A 604 58.16 29.21 29.91
N ARG A 605 58.54 28.32 30.84
CA ARG A 605 58.54 26.87 30.55
C ARG A 605 57.13 26.35 30.24
N GLY A 606 56.12 26.95 30.83
CA GLY A 606 54.70 26.69 30.62
C GLY A 606 53.87 27.78 31.29
N LEU A 607 52.57 27.81 31.05
CA LEU A 607 51.62 28.70 31.71
C LEU A 607 50.58 27.90 32.47
N ARG A 608 50.15 28.44 33.60
CA ARG A 608 49.16 27.84 34.49
C ARG A 608 48.01 28.80 34.70
N LYS A 609 46.91 28.31 35.28
CA LYS A 609 45.79 29.17 35.71
C LYS A 609 46.19 30.18 36.78
N GLU A 610 47.16 29.82 37.63
CA GLU A 610 47.73 30.71 38.63
C GLU A 610 48.95 31.45 38.08
N PHE A 611 49.19 32.66 38.61
CA PHE A 611 50.36 33.46 38.24
C PHE A 611 51.66 32.72 38.54
N GLY A 612 52.42 32.46 37.48
CA GLY A 612 53.64 31.66 37.55
C GLY A 612 54.85 32.38 38.16
N GLN A 613 56.02 31.79 37.92
CA GLN A 613 57.29 32.33 38.38
C GLN A 613 57.51 33.76 37.87
N PRO A 614 58.08 34.65 38.69
CA PRO A 614 58.29 36.04 38.32
C PRO A 614 59.48 36.20 37.38
N TRP A 615 59.31 37.14 36.46
CA TRP A 615 60.34 37.66 35.57
C TRP A 615 60.63 39.10 35.95
N THR A 616 61.85 39.56 35.72
CA THR A 616 62.32 40.88 36.18
C THR A 616 62.99 41.65 35.05
N ALA A 617 62.67 42.93 34.93
CA ALA A 617 63.28 43.88 34.01
C ALA A 617 63.80 45.10 34.77
N ASP A 618 64.99 45.59 34.42
CA ASP A 618 65.53 46.82 34.99
C ASP A 618 64.80 48.03 34.38
N VAL A 619 64.21 48.84 35.26
CA VAL A 619 63.46 50.06 34.90
C VAL A 619 64.03 51.28 35.62
N THR A 620 65.26 51.18 36.12
CA THR A 620 65.97 52.27 36.81
C THR A 620 66.03 53.51 35.92
N GLY A 621 65.54 54.64 36.43
CA GLY A 621 65.52 55.92 35.72
C GLY A 621 64.51 56.02 34.57
N LYS A 622 63.64 55.02 34.36
CA LYS A 622 62.60 55.05 33.32
C LYS A 622 61.28 55.57 33.90
N VAL A 623 60.68 56.56 33.24
CA VAL A 623 59.34 57.10 33.51
C VAL A 623 58.53 57.00 32.23
N GLY A 624 57.32 56.45 32.28
CA GLY A 624 56.51 56.18 31.10
C GLY A 624 55.58 54.99 31.27
N PHE A 625 55.46 54.15 30.25
CA PHE A 625 54.58 52.98 30.25
C PHE A 625 55.33 51.70 29.88
N LEU A 626 54.90 50.60 30.49
CA LEU A 626 55.41 49.26 30.29
C LEU A 626 54.25 48.34 29.88
N ARG A 627 54.41 47.56 28.82
CA ARG A 627 53.40 46.60 28.36
C ARG A 627 54.05 45.30 27.90
N VAL A 628 53.38 44.18 28.12
CA VAL A 628 53.83 42.86 27.68
C VAL A 628 53.12 42.49 26.37
N PHE A 629 53.87 41.93 25.42
CA PHE A 629 53.33 41.39 24.18
C PHE A 629 53.80 39.97 23.97
N ALA A 630 53.00 39.15 23.28
CA ALA A 630 53.50 37.91 22.69
C ALA A 630 54.45 38.25 21.53
N ASP A 631 55.62 37.65 21.52
CA ASP A 631 56.64 37.82 20.48
C ASP A 631 56.55 36.67 19.46
N VAL A 632 55.37 36.53 18.86
CA VAL A 632 55.04 35.48 17.89
C VAL A 632 54.74 36.05 16.51
N ARG A 633 54.64 35.17 15.51
CA ARG A 633 54.26 35.56 14.15
C ARG A 633 52.80 36.08 14.12
N PRO A 634 52.46 37.00 13.20
CA PRO A 634 51.12 37.60 13.13
C PRO A 634 49.97 36.59 13.06
N GLU A 635 50.16 35.45 12.41
CA GLU A 635 49.15 34.40 12.27
C GLU A 635 48.83 33.75 13.62
N THR A 636 49.86 33.40 14.40
CA THR A 636 49.73 32.88 15.77
C THR A 636 49.23 33.94 16.74
N ASN A 637 49.57 35.21 16.50
CA ASN A 637 49.10 36.31 17.35
C ASN A 637 47.57 36.50 17.26
N ARG A 638 46.91 36.06 16.17
CA ARG A 638 45.44 36.15 16.03
C ARG A 638 44.67 35.20 16.95
N THR A 639 45.32 34.17 17.48
CA THR A 639 44.74 33.20 18.41
C THR A 639 45.21 33.43 19.85
N LEU A 640 45.88 34.55 20.12
CA LEU A 640 46.35 34.93 21.45
C LEU A 640 45.80 36.31 21.82
N ALA A 641 45.26 36.43 23.02
CA ALA A 641 44.93 37.72 23.61
C ALA A 641 45.71 37.88 24.92
N LEU A 642 46.53 38.94 25.00
CA LEU A 642 47.10 39.34 26.28
C LEU A 642 46.17 40.34 26.94
N ILE A 643 45.73 40.00 28.15
CA ILE A 643 44.84 40.83 28.94
C ILE A 643 45.71 41.78 29.76
N ASP A 644 45.63 43.07 29.41
CA ASP A 644 46.34 44.11 30.13
C ASP A 644 45.78 44.25 31.56
N PRO A 645 46.63 44.36 32.60
CA PRO A 645 46.20 44.75 33.92
C PRO A 645 45.68 46.22 33.91
N PRO A 646 45.08 46.69 35.02
CA PRO A 646 44.71 48.09 35.19
C PRO A 646 45.83 49.05 34.76
N VAL A 647 45.45 50.14 34.07
CA VAL A 647 46.40 51.05 33.39
C VAL A 647 47.42 51.69 34.34
N ASP A 648 47.08 51.85 35.61
CA ASP A 648 47.99 52.31 36.67
C ASP A 648 49.17 51.36 36.90
N GLN A 649 48.98 50.04 36.75
CA GLN A 649 50.05 49.03 36.83
C GLN A 649 50.96 49.03 35.60
N LEU A 650 50.46 49.55 34.47
CA LEU A 650 51.24 49.71 33.24
C LEU A 650 52.12 50.97 33.27
N ARG A 651 51.91 51.87 34.24
CA ARG A 651 52.59 53.17 34.30
C ARG A 651 53.79 53.10 35.24
N LEU A 652 54.96 53.41 34.71
CA LEU A 652 56.17 53.68 35.49
C LEU A 652 56.14 55.15 35.91
N LEU A 653 55.74 55.40 37.15
CA LEU A 653 55.82 56.71 37.78
C LEU A 653 57.24 56.95 38.30
N ASP A 654 57.64 58.21 38.32
CA ASP A 654 58.79 58.61 39.12
C ASP A 654 58.43 58.40 40.59
N LEU A 655 58.83 57.26 41.13
CA LEU A 655 58.57 56.93 42.52
C LEU A 655 59.34 57.97 43.37
N PRO A 656 58.72 58.69 44.32
CA PRO A 656 59.45 59.62 45.17
C PRO A 656 60.58 58.88 45.92
N PRO A 657 61.70 59.54 46.24
CA PRO A 657 62.75 58.90 47.04
C PRO A 657 62.11 58.36 48.33
N GLY A 658 62.39 57.10 48.66
CA GLY A 658 61.94 56.52 49.93
C GLY A 658 62.49 57.35 51.10
N PRO A 659 61.81 57.37 52.26
CA PRO A 659 62.34 58.04 53.43
C PRO A 659 63.74 57.47 53.76
N VAL A 660 64.69 58.37 53.99
CA VAL A 660 66.01 58.02 54.53
C VAL A 660 65.81 57.78 56.02
N GLU A 661 65.85 56.50 56.40
CA GLU A 661 65.68 55.88 57.74
C GLU A 661 64.38 56.13 58.50
#